data_AF-A0A804MHV3-F1
#
_entry.id   AF-A0A804MHV3-F1
#
_cell.length_a   1.000
_cell.length_b   1.000
_cell.length_c   1.000
_cell.angle_alpha   90.00
_cell.angle_beta   90.00
_cell.angle_gamma   90.00
#
_symmetry.space_group_name_H-M   'P 1'
#
loop_
_entity.id
_entity.type
_entity.pdbx_description
1 polymer ?
#
loop_
_entity_poly.entity_id
_entity_poly.type
_entity_poly.pdbx_seq_one_letter_code
_entity_poly.pdbx_strand_id
1 'polypeptide(L)'
;MVVMRAILATNIEEAKKDILQYHMISRQKKNIYFDGWDGFGASAVLNSIANELSSQKMDAPHELRFDKVLYIDCSEWKSRREMQRAIAEELKLDHGTMAMFDNQDEEDDYDGKDKESRDVIRSIAMDIYRRLADCKFMMIFLNGSDNEIDVTRFGIPHITEFGKNTIIWTFKRKLLTINSRHDEIAEKLRYSHLFLYGSIVAGPNLVSEQDFCALVHGEATTIVARHQCMLDMDATMVTECCLFELSLHYNFHNITRLGWDAHSSNYWICAGIIAGNKKMEIANALHGEIRWECDAPLLQRLLEELSPTFSVKKITKPLVVSMRCLVKDRHWISITSQEHGLDGVQDIPAGASAVFLAFQRTGQLEPYARSGHPTSLEGQYSPPILPPGIFKYSRSIAVLVLSYCAFSFASPPFLMCNSLRFLGLDKCKHKPSEQYCDTDAEWTFLLSLWVLEIRYTEWDEILSKEKIDLMSNLKELNIEGVWSWQCINQLRKLIPHLYRLRITNARIYQAETVDVDDSFMDKGKLQLLDLSGNREMKVVPGSLSKASSLEVLLLDGCLGLEYVGALPPSLNSFSLDGYGVASHWTPSINNLLPPENLRPASIDVRDAKISRICLEGCTGLENLFLRGLPNLVELDLSGTGIKILDFTTMVIQVPCLKRLFLLGCERLVAIILEEKWPYDIDTQLELLCIDTRAETGYSRPCIDHTKKSFKLQIHAILSDSRLARSLFSIIDYHICNNIVDIYFNILVTDVPTVYSGEDVQPEAAHRVVALAQYGDVPATAGDVPMQDFPPAPTRDLDRHVGIAKVSRCLDWVQFIELSNSLHLHDNDISTGVNITLAGEFYYLRQCRVERCPKLDTVFPRTDDFRALETIWASDLLMARCIWGKGRPSYMSNLFDALRHLNLRACPRLQFVLPVWVSSFPRLEMLHIADCTDLRHVFVLDEEHREERIAFPNLKAMHLHNLPSLWQICEASMLMLAPALMTIKIRGCWSLRRLPSMEGRGVHMEKPTVEIEKYVWDALEWDGVEAGHHPSLFQQPRHSRYYRKKSLRGSVLS
;
A
#
# COMPACT_ATOMS: atom_id res chain seq x y z
N MET A 1 -25.52 32.66 4.98
CA MET A 1 -26.01 32.39 3.60
C MET A 1 -25.10 33.14 2.65
N VAL A 2 -24.45 32.43 1.73
CA VAL A 2 -23.52 33.03 0.76
C VAL A 2 -24.26 34.01 -0.15
N VAL A 3 -23.63 35.13 -0.51
CA VAL A 3 -24.23 36.08 -1.46
C VAL A 3 -23.86 35.68 -2.88
N MET A 4 -24.85 35.30 -3.69
CA MET A 4 -24.66 34.95 -5.10
C MET A 4 -24.70 36.19 -6.00
N ARG A 5 -23.81 36.28 -6.99
CA ARG A 5 -23.79 37.30 -8.03
C ARG A 5 -23.32 36.73 -9.37
N ALA A 6 -24.04 37.09 -10.43
CA ALA A 6 -23.61 36.80 -11.79
C ALA A 6 -22.53 37.80 -12.24
N ILE A 7 -21.48 37.33 -12.91
CA ILE A 7 -20.52 38.16 -13.65
C ILE A 7 -21.03 38.42 -15.07
N LEU A 8 -20.70 39.59 -15.62
CA LEU A 8 -21.08 39.97 -16.99
C LEU A 8 -19.95 39.72 -18.01
N ALA A 9 -18.74 39.43 -17.54
CA ALA A 9 -17.59 39.12 -18.36
C ALA A 9 -17.82 37.91 -19.28
N THR A 10 -17.28 37.98 -20.49
CA THR A 10 -17.38 36.90 -21.50
C THR A 10 -16.05 36.20 -21.77
N ASN A 11 -14.94 36.76 -21.29
CA ASN A 11 -13.58 36.23 -21.45
C ASN A 11 -12.77 36.31 -20.14
N ILE A 12 -11.61 35.65 -20.13
CA ILE A 12 -10.73 35.51 -18.96
C ILE A 12 -10.29 36.87 -18.40
N GLU A 13 -9.92 37.81 -19.26
CA GLU A 13 -9.36 39.11 -18.86
C GLU A 13 -10.42 40.04 -18.26
N GLU A 14 -11.65 40.03 -18.79
CA GLU A 14 -12.80 40.72 -18.20
C GLU A 14 -13.18 40.12 -16.85
N ALA A 15 -13.26 38.78 -16.75
CA ALA A 15 -13.64 38.11 -15.51
C ALA A 15 -12.63 38.39 -14.39
N LYS A 16 -11.33 38.38 -14.72
CA LYS A 16 -10.27 38.80 -13.81
C LYS A 16 -10.49 40.21 -13.29
N LYS A 17 -10.75 41.18 -14.17
CA LYS A 17 -10.99 42.59 -13.80
C LYS A 17 -12.21 42.72 -12.90
N ASP A 18 -13.31 42.04 -13.23
CA ASP A 18 -14.53 42.04 -12.44
C ASP A 18 -14.28 41.51 -11.03
N ILE A 19 -13.58 40.37 -10.88
CA ILE A 19 -13.27 39.75 -9.58
C ILE A 19 -12.38 40.67 -8.73
N LEU A 20 -11.31 41.24 -9.32
CA LEU A 20 -10.42 42.17 -8.63
C LEU A 20 -11.14 43.46 -8.23
N GLN A 21 -12.03 43.97 -9.08
CA GLN A 21 -12.85 45.14 -8.77
C GLN A 21 -13.83 44.84 -7.62
N TYR A 22 -14.48 43.68 -7.62
CA TYR A 22 -15.33 43.26 -6.49
C TYR A 22 -14.55 43.18 -5.18
N HIS A 23 -13.31 42.68 -5.22
CA HIS A 23 -12.42 42.66 -4.07
C HIS A 23 -12.10 44.08 -3.54
N MET A 24 -11.83 45.04 -4.43
CA MET A 24 -11.55 46.43 -4.05
C MET A 24 -12.78 47.14 -3.43
N ILE A 25 -13.97 46.92 -4.01
CA ILE A 25 -15.20 47.62 -3.59
C ILE A 25 -15.78 46.97 -2.32
N SER A 26 -15.66 45.65 -2.17
CA SER A 26 -16.26 44.91 -1.06
C SER A 26 -15.29 44.72 0.10
N ARG A 27 -15.30 45.66 1.06
CA ARG A 27 -14.43 45.59 2.25
C ARG A 27 -14.73 44.42 3.20
N GLN A 28 -15.95 43.86 3.17
CA GLN A 28 -16.41 42.82 4.09
C GLN A 28 -16.33 41.39 3.52
N LYS A 29 -16.21 41.22 2.19
CA LYS A 29 -16.25 39.89 1.56
C LYS A 29 -14.83 39.45 1.20
N LYS A 30 -14.22 38.66 2.10
CA LYS A 30 -12.82 38.22 2.00
C LYS A 30 -12.63 36.75 1.64
N ASN A 31 -13.70 35.99 1.51
CA ASN A 31 -13.71 34.58 1.09
C ASN A 31 -14.64 34.48 -0.12
N ILE A 32 -14.06 34.34 -1.31
CA ILE A 32 -14.75 34.43 -2.60
C ILE A 32 -14.66 33.07 -3.29
N TYR A 33 -15.82 32.49 -3.58
CA TYR A 33 -15.92 31.33 -4.44
C TYR A 33 -16.24 31.79 -5.87
N PHE A 34 -15.48 31.30 -6.86
CA PHE A 34 -15.69 31.60 -8.28
C PHE A 34 -15.90 30.32 -9.08
N ASP A 35 -17.03 30.20 -9.77
CA ASP A 35 -17.41 28.99 -10.51
C ASP A 35 -17.06 29.04 -12.00
N GLY A 36 -16.49 30.15 -12.50
CA GLY A 36 -16.31 30.31 -13.95
C GLY A 36 -17.65 30.53 -14.65
N TRP A 37 -17.76 30.06 -15.88
CA TRP A 37 -19.01 30.04 -16.65
C TRP A 37 -19.58 28.62 -16.60
N ASP A 38 -20.67 28.41 -15.86
CA ASP A 38 -21.28 27.08 -15.64
C ASP A 38 -20.22 26.00 -15.26
N GLY A 39 -19.31 26.32 -14.32
CA GLY A 39 -18.20 25.46 -13.88
C GLY A 39 -16.92 25.50 -14.72
N PHE A 40 -16.93 26.12 -15.91
CA PHE A 40 -15.81 26.09 -16.86
C PHE A 40 -14.97 27.37 -16.86
N GLY A 41 -13.65 27.27 -17.09
CA GLY A 41 -12.74 28.41 -17.21
C GLY A 41 -12.32 29.05 -15.88
N ALA A 42 -12.83 28.56 -14.73
CA ALA A 42 -12.51 29.10 -13.41
C ALA A 42 -11.00 29.02 -13.11
N SER A 43 -10.36 27.89 -13.43
CA SER A 43 -8.94 27.69 -13.13
C SER A 43 -8.05 28.65 -13.93
N ALA A 44 -8.41 28.91 -15.18
CA ALA A 44 -7.71 29.84 -16.06
C ALA A 44 -7.77 31.28 -15.53
N VAL A 45 -8.95 31.73 -15.08
CA VAL A 45 -9.13 33.07 -14.49
C VAL A 45 -8.35 33.21 -13.17
N LEU A 46 -8.43 32.21 -12.29
CA LEU A 46 -7.70 32.24 -11.01
C LEU A 46 -6.18 32.23 -11.21
N ASN A 47 -5.69 31.46 -12.20
CA ASN A 47 -4.28 31.49 -12.58
C ASN A 47 -3.86 32.86 -13.15
N SER A 48 -4.70 33.48 -14.00
CA SER A 48 -4.45 34.84 -14.52
C SER A 48 -4.39 35.87 -13.38
N ILE A 49 -5.29 35.78 -12.39
CA ILE A 49 -5.26 36.62 -11.17
C ILE A 49 -3.95 36.42 -10.40
N ALA A 50 -3.56 35.16 -10.14
CA ALA A 50 -2.36 34.84 -9.38
C ALA A 50 -1.09 35.40 -10.05
N ASN A 51 -0.97 35.26 -11.37
CA ASN A 51 0.14 35.77 -12.15
C ASN A 51 0.21 37.30 -12.14
N GLU A 52 -0.94 37.99 -12.29
CA GLU A 52 -0.99 39.45 -12.25
C GLU A 52 -0.54 39.97 -10.88
N LEU A 53 -1.09 39.43 -9.80
CA LEU A 53 -0.76 39.86 -8.43
C LEU A 53 0.69 39.55 -8.04
N SER A 54 1.24 38.44 -8.54
CA SER A 54 2.64 38.08 -8.30
C SER A 54 3.63 38.96 -9.09
N SER A 55 3.19 39.52 -10.21
CA SER A 55 4.02 40.38 -11.07
C SER A 55 4.04 41.87 -10.67
N GLN A 56 3.05 42.32 -9.89
CA GLN A 56 2.87 43.73 -9.55
C GLN A 56 3.98 44.24 -8.60
N LYS A 57 4.97 44.93 -9.17
CA LYS A 57 5.98 45.69 -8.42
C LYS A 57 5.56 47.16 -8.32
N MET A 58 5.13 47.56 -7.11
CA MET A 58 5.04 48.92 -6.56
C MET A 58 3.92 49.90 -7.02
N ASP A 59 3.28 49.74 -8.19
CA ASP A 59 2.25 50.71 -8.68
C ASP A 59 0.78 50.30 -8.46
N ALA A 60 0.52 49.12 -7.88
CA ALA A 60 -0.84 48.63 -7.63
C ALA A 60 -1.59 49.42 -6.52
N PRO A 61 -2.94 49.50 -6.56
CA PRO A 61 -3.74 50.03 -5.47
C PRO A 61 -3.43 49.35 -4.13
N HIS A 62 -3.50 50.09 -3.02
CA HIS A 62 -3.13 49.58 -1.68
C HIS A 62 -3.92 48.32 -1.28
N GLU A 63 -5.17 48.22 -1.74
CA GLU A 63 -6.04 47.06 -1.55
C GLU A 63 -5.46 45.77 -2.15
N LEU A 64 -4.79 45.85 -3.31
CA LEU A 64 -4.19 44.70 -4.02
C LEU A 64 -2.72 44.42 -3.65
N ARG A 65 -2.13 45.20 -2.75
CA ARG A 65 -0.77 44.92 -2.25
C ARG A 65 -0.82 43.82 -1.20
N PHE A 66 -0.30 42.63 -1.51
CA PHE A 66 -0.17 41.52 -0.58
C PHE A 66 1.30 41.25 -0.29
N ASP A 67 1.63 40.96 0.97
CA ASP A 67 2.97 40.53 1.39
C ASP A 67 3.30 39.15 0.80
N LYS A 68 2.26 38.32 0.59
CA LYS A 68 2.33 37.00 -0.02
C LYS A 68 1.09 36.71 -0.87
N VAL A 69 1.31 36.15 -2.05
CA VAL A 69 0.26 35.51 -2.87
C VAL A 69 0.58 34.02 -2.86
N LEU A 70 -0.36 33.20 -2.38
CA LEU A 70 -0.23 31.75 -2.33
C LEU A 70 -1.13 31.17 -3.42
N TYR A 71 -0.58 30.40 -4.34
CA TYR A 71 -1.37 29.66 -5.32
C TYR A 71 -1.27 28.16 -5.04
N ILE A 72 -2.36 27.55 -4.58
CA ILE A 72 -2.39 26.15 -4.16
C ILE A 72 -3.29 25.35 -5.10
N ASP A 73 -2.68 24.47 -5.91
CA ASP A 73 -3.42 23.57 -6.77
C ASP A 73 -3.68 22.23 -6.05
N CYS A 74 -4.90 22.02 -5.57
CA CYS A 74 -5.36 20.75 -5.00
C CYS A 74 -6.47 20.13 -5.86
N SER A 75 -6.38 20.29 -7.19
CA SER A 75 -7.38 19.73 -8.12
C SER A 75 -7.34 18.20 -8.21
N GLU A 76 -6.18 17.58 -7.95
CA GLU A 76 -6.04 16.16 -7.63
C GLU A 76 -6.16 15.96 -6.13
N TRP A 77 -7.38 16.11 -5.60
CA TRP A 77 -7.57 15.95 -4.16
C TRP A 77 -7.17 14.54 -3.72
N LYS A 78 -6.08 14.45 -2.97
CA LYS A 78 -5.59 13.20 -2.36
C LYS A 78 -6.04 13.10 -0.92
N SER A 79 -5.67 14.07 -0.09
CA SER A 79 -6.04 14.12 1.32
C SER A 79 -5.83 15.51 1.91
N ARG A 80 -6.27 15.71 3.16
CA ARG A 80 -5.95 16.94 3.90
C ARG A 80 -4.43 17.05 4.15
N ARG A 81 -3.74 15.94 4.35
CA ARG A 81 -2.28 15.91 4.50
C ARG A 81 -1.56 16.50 3.28
N GLU A 82 -1.98 16.10 2.08
CA GLU A 82 -1.37 16.57 0.83
C GLU A 82 -1.65 18.06 0.57
N MET A 83 -2.85 18.56 0.88
CA MET A 83 -3.12 20.00 0.83
C MET A 83 -2.25 20.78 1.83
N GLN A 84 -2.03 20.24 3.04
CA GLN A 84 -1.14 20.86 4.02
C GLN A 84 0.31 20.88 3.53
N ARG A 85 0.76 19.80 2.87
CA ARG A 85 2.09 19.68 2.25
C ARG A 85 2.26 20.74 1.15
N ALA A 86 1.28 20.91 0.26
CA ALA A 86 1.30 21.93 -0.78
C ALA A 86 1.37 23.37 -0.20
N ILE A 87 0.63 23.65 0.89
CA ILE A 87 0.72 24.94 1.60
C ILE A 87 2.12 25.15 2.18
N ALA A 88 2.72 24.12 2.78
CA ALA A 88 4.07 24.18 3.35
C ALA A 88 5.14 24.44 2.27
N GLU A 89 5.02 23.80 1.10
CA GLU A 89 5.91 23.98 -0.06
C GLU A 89 5.83 25.40 -0.60
N GLU A 90 4.62 25.93 -0.80
CA GLU A 90 4.40 27.30 -1.27
C GLU A 90 4.95 28.35 -0.28
N LEU A 91 4.89 28.05 1.03
CA LEU A 91 5.47 28.87 2.07
C LEU A 91 6.99 28.72 2.23
N LYS A 92 7.59 27.73 1.56
CA LYS A 92 9.00 27.35 1.64
C LYS A 92 9.43 27.09 3.08
N LEU A 93 8.68 26.24 3.79
CA LEU A 93 9.06 25.77 5.12
C LEU A 93 10.36 24.94 5.04
N ASP A 94 11.09 24.84 6.16
CA ASP A 94 12.41 24.23 6.16
C ASP A 94 12.37 22.71 5.99
N HIS A 95 13.53 22.12 5.66
CA HIS A 95 13.68 20.69 5.45
C HIS A 95 13.28 19.85 6.67
N GLY A 96 13.41 20.38 7.89
CA GLY A 96 12.98 19.68 9.10
C GLY A 96 11.46 19.54 9.16
N THR A 97 10.70 20.60 8.85
CA THR A 97 9.24 20.54 8.71
C THR A 97 8.81 19.60 7.59
N MET A 98 9.48 19.64 6.44
CA MET A 98 9.16 18.75 5.31
C MET A 98 9.38 17.27 5.68
N ALA A 99 10.47 16.95 6.40
CA ALA A 99 10.73 15.59 6.88
C ALA A 99 9.69 15.09 7.90
N MET A 100 8.97 15.98 8.61
CA MET A 100 7.89 15.56 9.51
C MET A 100 6.70 14.95 8.75
N PHE A 101 6.41 15.43 7.53
CA PHE A 101 5.39 14.80 6.69
C PHE A 101 5.79 13.37 6.35
N ASP A 102 7.04 13.17 5.89
CA ASP A 102 7.52 11.86 5.46
C ASP A 102 7.59 10.87 6.63
N ASN A 103 8.06 11.31 7.80
CA ASN A 103 8.07 10.47 9.00
C ASN A 103 6.66 10.05 9.44
N GLN A 104 5.69 10.97 9.40
CA GLN A 104 4.32 10.65 9.79
C GLN A 104 3.62 9.80 8.73
N ASP A 105 3.92 10.02 7.45
CA ASP A 105 3.39 9.20 6.35
C ASP A 105 3.94 7.78 6.40
N GLU A 106 5.20 7.61 6.79
CA GLU A 106 5.82 6.30 7.06
C GLU A 106 5.13 5.61 8.24
N GLU A 107 4.92 6.30 9.38
CA GLU A 107 4.16 5.73 10.51
C GLU A 107 2.71 5.39 10.16
N ASP A 108 2.03 6.26 9.41
CA ASP A 108 0.65 6.03 8.95
C ASP A 108 0.57 4.84 7.96
N ASP A 109 1.63 4.56 7.18
CA ASP A 109 1.71 3.34 6.36
C ASP A 109 1.75 2.07 7.24
N TYR A 110 2.54 2.06 8.31
CA TYR A 110 2.61 0.93 9.26
C TYR A 110 1.34 0.77 10.09
N ASP A 111 0.60 1.86 10.33
CA ASP A 111 -0.74 1.83 10.93
C ASP A 111 -1.82 1.34 9.95
N GLY A 112 -1.47 1.10 8.67
CA GLY A 112 -2.44 0.72 7.65
C GLY A 112 -3.43 1.84 7.32
N LYS A 113 -3.10 3.11 7.59
CA LYS A 113 -3.98 4.24 7.26
C LYS A 113 -3.89 4.56 5.78
N ASP A 114 -5.04 4.45 5.12
CA ASP A 114 -5.20 4.86 3.73
C ASP A 114 -4.80 6.34 3.54
N LYS A 115 -4.19 6.63 2.39
CA LYS A 115 -3.68 7.97 2.07
C LYS A 115 -4.78 9.02 2.08
N GLU A 116 -5.98 8.70 1.63
CA GLU A 116 -7.11 9.65 1.56
C GLU A 116 -7.62 10.04 2.95
N SER A 117 -7.49 9.13 3.92
CA SER A 117 -7.90 9.33 5.30
C SER A 117 -6.96 10.21 6.14
N ARG A 118 -5.73 10.47 5.65
CA ARG A 118 -4.68 11.18 6.40
C ARG A 118 -5.06 12.62 6.68
N ASP A 119 -5.10 12.96 7.97
CA ASP A 119 -5.44 14.31 8.45
C ASP A 119 -4.18 15.18 8.65
N VAL A 120 -4.38 16.48 8.90
CA VAL A 120 -3.32 17.48 9.10
C VAL A 120 -2.41 17.17 10.30
N ILE A 121 -1.13 17.46 10.18
CA ILE A 121 -0.16 17.40 11.28
C ILE A 121 -0.25 18.69 12.10
N ARG A 122 -0.62 18.57 13.37
CA ARG A 122 -0.88 19.72 14.25
C ARG A 122 0.35 20.63 14.44
N SER A 123 1.54 20.06 14.60
CA SER A 123 2.78 20.85 14.76
C SER A 123 3.05 21.70 13.52
N ILE A 124 2.89 21.13 12.32
CA ILE A 124 3.10 21.84 11.05
C ILE A 124 2.04 22.93 10.86
N ALA A 125 0.78 22.69 11.25
CA ALA A 125 -0.25 23.71 11.23
C ALA A 125 0.13 24.92 12.12
N MET A 126 0.80 24.69 13.25
CA MET A 126 1.29 25.79 14.10
C MET A 126 2.42 26.58 13.42
N ASP A 127 3.28 25.93 12.66
CA ASP A 127 4.36 26.60 11.93
C ASP A 127 3.85 27.41 10.72
N ILE A 128 2.87 26.86 9.99
CA ILE A 128 2.13 27.59 8.94
C ILE A 128 1.48 28.85 9.53
N TYR A 129 0.79 28.71 10.68
CA TYR A 129 0.16 29.84 11.36
C TYR A 129 1.15 30.93 11.73
N ARG A 130 2.28 30.57 12.37
CA ARG A 130 3.34 31.52 12.75
C ARG A 130 3.89 32.28 11.53
N ARG A 131 3.99 31.62 10.38
CA ARG A 131 4.50 32.24 9.14
C ARG A 131 3.53 33.25 8.53
N LEU A 132 2.23 33.05 8.73
CA LEU A 132 1.17 33.85 8.12
C LEU A 132 0.55 34.90 9.05
N ALA A 133 0.63 34.72 10.37
CA ALA A 133 -0.06 35.56 11.36
C ALA A 133 0.16 37.07 11.16
N ASP A 134 1.39 37.48 10.85
CA ASP A 134 1.74 38.89 10.70
C ASP A 134 1.67 39.40 9.25
N CYS A 135 1.42 38.53 8.27
CA CYS A 135 1.39 38.89 6.85
C CYS A 135 -0.02 39.27 6.37
N LYS A 136 -0.12 40.24 5.46
CA LYS A 136 -1.28 40.43 4.58
C LYS A 136 -1.13 39.50 3.38
N PHE A 137 -1.92 38.43 3.30
CA PHE A 137 -1.80 37.48 2.20
C PHE A 137 -3.09 37.33 1.38
N MET A 138 -2.92 36.93 0.12
CA MET A 138 -3.99 36.40 -0.71
C MET A 138 -3.71 34.92 -0.97
N MET A 139 -4.68 34.05 -0.66
CA MET A 139 -4.64 32.63 -1.00
C MET A 139 -5.59 32.37 -2.15
N ILE A 140 -5.08 31.79 -3.23
CA ILE A 140 -5.85 31.31 -4.37
C ILE A 140 -5.70 29.80 -4.37
N PHE A 141 -6.81 29.06 -4.35
CA PHE A 141 -6.69 27.60 -4.39
C PHE A 141 -7.78 26.90 -5.20
N LEU A 142 -7.38 25.78 -5.80
CA LEU A 142 -8.26 24.88 -6.55
C LEU A 142 -8.61 23.71 -5.63
N ASN A 143 -9.89 23.57 -5.28
CA ASN A 143 -10.37 22.51 -4.40
C ASN A 143 -10.93 21.34 -5.22
N GLY A 144 -10.19 20.22 -5.27
CA GLY A 144 -10.66 18.99 -5.91
C GLY A 144 -11.61 18.14 -5.07
N SER A 145 -11.87 18.50 -3.80
CA SER A 145 -12.79 17.76 -2.93
C SER A 145 -14.25 18.10 -3.20
N ASP A 146 -15.17 17.31 -2.63
CA ASP A 146 -16.62 17.48 -2.81
C ASP A 146 -17.27 18.57 -1.96
N ASN A 147 -16.55 19.10 -0.98
CA ASN A 147 -17.08 20.00 0.04
C ASN A 147 -16.15 21.20 0.26
N GLU A 148 -16.70 22.31 0.77
CA GLU A 148 -15.87 23.43 1.19
C GLU A 148 -14.96 23.01 2.35
N ILE A 149 -13.68 23.40 2.25
CA ILE A 149 -12.65 23.03 3.22
C ILE A 149 -12.44 24.17 4.21
N ASP A 150 -12.47 23.84 5.50
CA ASP A 150 -12.04 24.75 6.55
C ASP A 150 -10.50 24.88 6.57
N VAL A 151 -10.00 25.92 5.91
CA VAL A 151 -8.57 26.21 5.79
C VAL A 151 -7.90 26.49 7.14
N THR A 152 -8.64 26.80 8.21
CA THR A 152 -8.05 27.08 9.53
C THR A 152 -7.37 25.87 10.14
N ARG A 153 -7.85 24.66 9.81
CA ARG A 153 -7.26 23.40 10.26
C ARG A 153 -5.82 23.20 9.76
N PHE A 154 -5.46 23.83 8.65
CA PHE A 154 -4.13 23.75 8.04
C PHE A 154 -3.15 24.77 8.63
N GLY A 155 -3.60 25.60 9.57
CA GLY A 155 -2.80 26.70 10.13
C GLY A 155 -3.04 28.05 9.44
N ILE A 156 -3.96 28.15 8.48
CA ILE A 156 -4.29 29.43 7.84
C ILE A 156 -5.03 30.31 8.87
N PRO A 157 -4.59 31.56 9.12
CA PRO A 157 -5.29 32.45 10.03
C PRO A 157 -6.75 32.69 9.61
N HIS A 158 -7.66 32.80 10.59
CA HIS A 158 -9.08 32.95 10.32
C HIS A 158 -9.36 34.18 9.44
N ILE A 159 -10.08 33.97 8.34
CA ILE A 159 -10.49 35.03 7.43
C ILE A 159 -11.78 35.63 7.97
N THR A 160 -11.69 36.81 8.57
CA THR A 160 -12.86 37.54 9.08
C THR A 160 -13.26 38.64 8.10
N GLU A 161 -14.52 39.09 8.19
CA GLU A 161 -15.04 40.22 7.38
C GLU A 161 -14.23 41.52 7.58
N PHE A 162 -13.50 41.64 8.69
CA PHE A 162 -12.64 42.79 9.03
C PHE A 162 -11.14 42.49 8.88
N GLY A 163 -10.80 41.29 8.39
CA GLY A 163 -9.42 40.86 8.20
C GLY A 163 -8.74 41.49 6.99
N LYS A 164 -7.40 41.56 7.04
CA LYS A 164 -6.57 42.04 5.91
C LYS A 164 -6.34 40.98 4.82
N ASN A 165 -6.60 39.71 5.14
CA ASN A 165 -6.30 38.55 4.30
C ASN A 165 -7.49 38.19 3.41
N THR A 166 -7.23 37.63 2.23
CA THR A 166 -8.27 37.28 1.25
C THR A 166 -8.05 35.88 0.69
N ILE A 167 -9.15 35.18 0.44
CA ILE A 167 -9.17 33.88 -0.20
C ILE A 167 -10.07 33.94 -1.43
N ILE A 168 -9.57 33.44 -2.56
CA ILE A 168 -10.35 33.18 -3.77
C ILE A 168 -10.18 31.71 -4.13
N TRP A 169 -11.27 30.98 -4.31
CA TRP A 169 -11.17 29.54 -4.58
C TRP A 169 -12.30 29.05 -5.47
N THR A 170 -12.12 27.85 -6.00
CA THR A 170 -13.09 27.20 -6.88
C THR A 170 -13.12 25.69 -6.64
N PHE A 171 -14.24 25.04 -6.96
CA PHE A 171 -14.30 23.59 -7.05
C PHE A 171 -13.74 23.20 -8.40
N LYS A 172 -12.61 22.50 -8.42
CA LYS A 172 -11.98 22.06 -9.66
C LYS A 172 -11.36 20.70 -9.46
N ARG A 173 -11.96 19.69 -10.08
CA ARG A 173 -11.35 18.37 -10.28
C ARG A 173 -10.46 18.42 -11.52
N LYS A 174 -9.66 17.37 -11.75
CA LYS A 174 -8.95 17.16 -13.03
C LYS A 174 -9.87 17.09 -14.27
N LEU A 175 -11.19 17.06 -14.07
CA LEU A 175 -12.18 17.01 -15.15
C LEU A 175 -12.45 18.41 -15.75
N LEU A 176 -12.74 18.41 -17.06
CA LEU A 176 -13.28 19.56 -17.76
C LEU A 176 -14.80 19.56 -17.59
N THR A 177 -15.26 20.27 -16.57
CA THR A 177 -16.68 20.23 -16.16
C THR A 177 -17.46 21.41 -16.73
N ILE A 178 -18.65 21.13 -17.26
CA ILE A 178 -19.65 22.13 -17.66
C ILE A 178 -20.99 21.72 -17.04
N ASN A 179 -21.49 22.46 -16.05
CA ASN A 179 -22.73 22.14 -15.36
C ASN A 179 -23.49 23.42 -14.92
N SER A 180 -24.82 23.36 -14.88
CA SER A 180 -25.64 24.50 -14.43
C SER A 180 -26.22 24.28 -13.03
N ARG A 181 -25.39 23.85 -12.06
CA ARG A 181 -25.83 23.44 -10.72
C ARG A 181 -25.48 24.45 -9.63
N HIS A 182 -25.65 25.74 -9.94
CA HIS A 182 -25.29 26.82 -9.01
C HIS A 182 -25.99 26.70 -7.64
N ASP A 183 -27.25 26.26 -7.59
CA ASP A 183 -27.98 26.11 -6.32
C ASP A 183 -27.38 25.00 -5.44
N GLU A 184 -27.05 23.83 -6.03
CA GLU A 184 -26.39 22.73 -5.33
C GLU A 184 -25.00 23.13 -4.80
N ILE A 185 -24.26 23.93 -5.57
CA ILE A 185 -22.97 24.48 -5.15
C ILE A 185 -23.17 25.45 -3.98
N ALA A 186 -24.17 26.35 -4.05
CA ALA A 186 -24.44 27.33 -3.00
C ALA A 186 -24.77 26.67 -1.64
N GLU A 187 -25.43 25.50 -1.63
CA GLU A 187 -25.70 24.71 -0.42
C GLU A 187 -24.42 24.19 0.26
N LYS A 188 -23.34 23.97 -0.51
CA LYS A 188 -22.04 23.49 0.00
C LYS A 188 -21.18 24.62 0.59
N LEU A 189 -21.49 25.89 0.28
CA LEU A 189 -20.72 27.08 0.68
C LEU A 189 -21.14 27.60 2.06
N ARG A 190 -20.52 27.07 3.11
CA ARG A 190 -20.78 27.40 4.53
C ARG A 190 -19.94 28.59 5.04
N TYR A 191 -18.69 28.70 4.62
CA TYR A 191 -17.70 29.68 5.09
C TYR A 191 -17.42 30.79 4.07
N SER A 192 -17.89 30.63 2.83
CA SER A 192 -17.70 31.61 1.75
C SER A 192 -18.65 32.80 1.89
N HIS A 193 -18.10 34.00 1.70
CA HIS A 193 -18.83 35.26 1.82
C HIS A 193 -19.51 35.67 0.50
N LEU A 194 -18.91 35.30 -0.64
CA LEU A 194 -19.36 35.67 -1.98
C LEU A 194 -19.26 34.47 -2.93
N PHE A 195 -20.30 34.26 -3.74
CA PHE A 195 -20.31 33.29 -4.84
C PHE A 195 -20.49 34.07 -6.15
N LEU A 196 -19.45 34.05 -6.99
CA LEU A 196 -19.42 34.59 -8.34
C LEU A 196 -19.57 33.47 -9.39
N TYR A 197 -20.48 33.65 -10.36
CA TYR A 197 -20.69 32.70 -11.46
C TYR A 197 -21.02 33.43 -12.76
N GLY A 198 -20.69 32.85 -13.91
CA GLY A 198 -21.13 33.25 -15.24
C GLY A 198 -21.95 32.14 -15.89
N SER A 199 -22.59 32.43 -17.03
CA SER A 199 -23.22 31.38 -17.85
C SER A 199 -22.61 31.36 -19.24
N ILE A 200 -22.38 30.16 -19.77
CA ILE A 200 -21.84 29.94 -21.12
C ILE A 200 -22.92 30.20 -22.17
N VAL A 201 -24.16 29.75 -21.91
CA VAL A 201 -25.24 29.68 -22.92
C VAL A 201 -26.53 30.44 -22.56
N ALA A 202 -26.54 31.20 -21.46
CA ALA A 202 -27.73 31.95 -21.01
C ALA A 202 -27.43 33.41 -20.62
N GLY A 203 -28.33 34.32 -20.99
CA GLY A 203 -28.26 35.74 -20.64
C GLY A 203 -27.88 36.66 -21.83
N PRO A 204 -27.75 37.98 -21.59
CA PRO A 204 -27.46 38.97 -22.63
C PRO A 204 -26.01 38.93 -23.16
N ASN A 205 -25.11 38.22 -22.48
CA ASN A 205 -23.66 38.18 -22.77
C ASN A 205 -23.24 36.73 -23.07
N LEU A 206 -23.64 36.22 -24.22
CA LEU A 206 -23.29 34.88 -24.69
C LEU A 206 -21.79 34.77 -24.98
N VAL A 207 -21.13 33.70 -24.51
CA VAL A 207 -19.73 33.43 -24.82
C VAL A 207 -19.59 33.14 -26.31
N SER A 208 -18.80 33.94 -27.03
CA SER A 208 -18.57 33.72 -28.47
C SER A 208 -17.71 32.48 -28.70
N GLU A 209 -17.69 31.97 -29.94
CA GLU A 209 -16.82 30.85 -30.32
C GLU A 209 -15.33 31.13 -30.04
N GLN A 210 -14.89 32.36 -30.32
CA GLN A 210 -13.51 32.77 -30.08
C GLN A 210 -13.20 32.79 -28.58
N ASP A 211 -14.14 33.29 -27.78
CA ASP A 211 -14.00 33.33 -26.32
C ASP A 211 -14.03 31.92 -25.72
N PHE A 212 -14.89 31.03 -26.22
CA PHE A 212 -14.90 29.63 -25.79
C PHE A 212 -13.58 28.93 -26.10
N CYS A 213 -13.05 29.10 -27.31
CA CYS A 213 -11.73 28.56 -27.66
C CYS A 213 -10.62 29.15 -26.78
N ALA A 214 -10.70 30.43 -26.43
CA ALA A 214 -9.77 31.08 -25.49
C ALA A 214 -9.90 30.52 -24.07
N LEU A 215 -11.11 30.17 -23.62
CA LEU A 215 -11.35 29.49 -22.34
C LEU A 215 -10.73 28.09 -22.33
N VAL A 216 -10.95 27.31 -23.39
CA VAL A 216 -10.32 25.98 -23.54
C VAL A 216 -8.79 26.11 -23.57
N HIS A 217 -8.27 27.12 -24.26
CA HIS A 217 -6.83 27.40 -24.28
C HIS A 217 -6.28 27.79 -22.90
N GLY A 218 -7.05 28.57 -22.13
CA GLY A 218 -6.73 28.92 -20.74
C GLY A 218 -6.64 27.70 -19.83
N GLU A 219 -7.62 26.79 -19.92
CA GLU A 219 -7.59 25.51 -19.20
C GLU A 219 -6.46 24.59 -19.72
N ALA A 220 -6.19 24.59 -21.02
CA ALA A 220 -5.06 23.87 -21.59
C ALA A 220 -3.71 24.39 -21.04
N THR A 221 -3.61 25.70 -20.79
CA THR A 221 -2.42 26.34 -20.22
C THR A 221 -2.21 25.91 -18.77
N THR A 222 -3.29 25.79 -17.98
CA THR A 222 -3.20 25.28 -16.61
C THR A 222 -2.80 23.81 -16.59
N ILE A 223 -3.29 23.00 -17.53
CA ILE A 223 -2.84 21.60 -17.72
C ILE A 223 -1.35 21.54 -18.08
N VAL A 224 -0.89 22.32 -19.06
CA VAL A 224 0.53 22.36 -19.47
C VAL A 224 1.45 22.73 -18.31
N ALA A 225 1.05 23.72 -17.50
CA ALA A 225 1.85 24.20 -16.36
C ALA A 225 2.07 23.14 -15.27
N ARG A 226 1.17 22.14 -15.17
CA ARG A 226 1.25 21.07 -14.15
C ARG A 226 2.23 19.95 -14.52
N HIS A 227 2.55 19.80 -15.80
CA HIS A 227 3.26 18.63 -16.32
C HIS A 227 4.63 18.99 -16.87
N GLN A 228 5.69 18.49 -16.22
CA GLN A 228 7.08 18.78 -16.58
C GLN A 228 7.43 18.43 -18.04
N CYS A 229 6.77 17.41 -18.61
CA CYS A 229 6.98 16.98 -19.98
C CYS A 229 6.48 17.99 -21.03
N MET A 230 5.64 18.97 -20.63
CA MET A 230 4.99 19.95 -21.50
C MET A 230 5.42 21.41 -21.23
N LEU A 231 6.29 21.70 -20.25
CA LEU A 231 6.64 23.08 -19.85
C LEU A 231 7.21 23.96 -20.97
N ASP A 232 7.87 23.38 -21.96
CA ASP A 232 8.44 24.10 -23.13
C ASP A 232 7.46 24.19 -24.33
N MET A 233 6.23 23.70 -24.17
CA MET A 233 5.24 23.58 -25.26
C MET A 233 4.17 24.66 -25.20
N ASP A 234 3.73 25.09 -26.38
CA ASP A 234 2.56 25.95 -26.51
C ASP A 234 1.26 25.14 -26.24
N ALA A 235 0.32 25.77 -25.53
CA ALA A 235 -0.94 25.14 -25.11
C ALA A 235 -1.90 24.86 -26.27
N THR A 236 -1.61 25.35 -27.48
CA THR A 236 -2.38 25.07 -28.70
C THR A 236 -2.59 23.57 -28.94
N MET A 237 -1.56 22.73 -28.78
CA MET A 237 -1.71 21.28 -28.98
C MET A 237 -2.68 20.64 -27.98
N VAL A 238 -2.60 21.03 -26.70
CA VAL A 238 -3.50 20.54 -25.66
C VAL A 238 -4.93 21.05 -25.89
N THR A 239 -5.06 22.28 -26.36
CA THR A 239 -6.35 22.88 -26.79
C THR A 239 -7.00 22.04 -27.90
N GLU A 240 -6.23 21.64 -28.91
CA GLU A 240 -6.70 20.74 -29.96
C GLU A 240 -7.12 19.36 -29.41
N CYS A 241 -6.38 18.80 -28.45
CA CYS A 241 -6.76 17.54 -27.80
C CYS A 241 -8.08 17.67 -27.03
N CYS A 242 -8.28 18.75 -26.27
CA CYS A 242 -9.51 19.03 -25.54
C CYS A 242 -10.72 19.14 -26.48
N LEU A 243 -10.57 19.86 -27.59
CA LEU A 243 -11.63 20.07 -28.58
C LEU A 243 -11.92 18.79 -29.39
N PHE A 244 -10.88 18.02 -29.73
CA PHE A 244 -11.02 16.70 -30.33
C PHE A 244 -11.88 15.79 -29.44
N GLU A 245 -11.56 15.73 -28.16
CA GLU A 245 -12.26 14.89 -27.19
C GLU A 245 -13.72 15.32 -26.99
N LEU A 246 -13.97 16.63 -26.83
CA LEU A 246 -15.32 17.19 -26.72
C LEU A 246 -16.18 16.79 -27.93
N SER A 247 -15.59 16.84 -29.14
CA SER A 247 -16.29 16.49 -30.38
C SER A 247 -16.69 15.01 -30.44
N LEU A 248 -15.83 14.09 -29.96
CA LEU A 248 -16.11 12.66 -29.94
C LEU A 248 -17.14 12.28 -28.86
N HIS A 249 -17.03 12.89 -27.68
CA HIS A 249 -17.96 12.69 -26.57
C HIS A 249 -19.39 12.97 -26.97
N TYR A 250 -19.64 14.05 -27.72
CA TYR A 250 -21.00 14.39 -28.11
C TYR A 250 -21.51 13.59 -29.32
N ASN A 251 -20.67 13.45 -30.37
CA ASN A 251 -21.13 12.96 -31.67
C ASN A 251 -21.10 11.42 -31.76
N PHE A 252 -20.04 10.78 -31.28
CA PHE A 252 -19.82 9.34 -31.50
C PHE A 252 -20.24 8.49 -30.29
N HIS A 253 -19.91 8.93 -29.07
CA HIS A 253 -20.22 8.21 -27.83
C HIS A 253 -21.71 7.99 -27.61
N ASN A 254 -22.50 9.06 -27.71
CA ASN A 254 -23.93 9.05 -27.41
C ASN A 254 -24.71 8.02 -28.24
N ILE A 255 -24.19 7.67 -29.42
CA ILE A 255 -24.85 6.79 -30.38
C ILE A 255 -24.29 5.37 -30.32
N THR A 256 -22.97 5.22 -30.26
CA THR A 256 -22.33 3.90 -30.29
C THR A 256 -22.20 3.25 -28.92
N ARG A 257 -22.13 4.06 -27.84
CA ARG A 257 -21.72 3.63 -26.50
C ARG A 257 -20.40 2.85 -26.49
N LEU A 258 -19.57 3.03 -27.52
CA LEU A 258 -18.23 2.46 -27.58
C LEU A 258 -17.37 3.23 -26.58
N GLY A 259 -16.56 2.53 -25.77
CA GLY A 259 -15.55 3.17 -24.93
C GLY A 259 -14.43 3.72 -25.81
N TRP A 260 -14.62 4.92 -26.37
CA TRP A 260 -13.68 5.63 -27.23
C TRP A 260 -12.73 6.51 -26.41
N ASP A 261 -13.16 6.94 -25.22
CA ASP A 261 -12.38 7.64 -24.20
C ASP A 261 -11.11 6.85 -23.86
N ALA A 262 -11.26 5.55 -23.72
CA ALA A 262 -10.21 4.54 -23.61
C ALA A 262 -9.07 4.66 -24.65
N HIS A 263 -9.37 5.15 -25.86
CA HIS A 263 -8.42 5.24 -26.98
C HIS A 263 -8.05 6.68 -27.36
N SER A 264 -8.42 7.68 -26.55
CA SER A 264 -8.19 9.10 -26.87
C SER A 264 -6.73 9.41 -27.19
N SER A 265 -5.80 8.87 -26.40
CA SER A 265 -4.35 9.01 -26.61
C SER A 265 -3.88 8.43 -27.95
N ASN A 266 -4.40 7.26 -28.32
CA ASN A 266 -4.12 6.63 -29.60
C ASN A 266 -4.64 7.47 -30.77
N TYR A 267 -5.85 8.04 -30.65
CA TYR A 267 -6.40 8.91 -31.67
C TYR A 267 -5.57 10.18 -31.86
N TRP A 268 -5.17 10.85 -30.78
CA TRP A 268 -4.36 12.07 -30.86
C TRP A 268 -3.00 11.82 -31.52
N ILE A 269 -2.33 10.72 -31.18
CA ILE A 269 -1.03 10.34 -31.75
C ILE A 269 -1.18 9.92 -33.22
N CYS A 270 -2.18 9.10 -33.53
CA CYS A 270 -2.38 8.59 -34.89
C CYS A 270 -2.82 9.71 -35.84
N ALA A 271 -3.75 10.57 -35.41
CA ALA A 271 -4.19 11.74 -36.17
C ALA A 271 -3.10 12.82 -36.33
N GLY A 272 -2.00 12.72 -35.58
CA GLY A 272 -0.87 13.65 -35.65
C GLY A 272 -1.05 14.94 -34.87
N ILE A 273 -2.01 15.00 -33.94
CA ILE A 273 -2.21 16.13 -33.01
C ILE A 273 -1.02 16.21 -32.06
N ILE A 274 -0.63 15.07 -31.49
CA ILE A 274 0.57 14.94 -30.66
C ILE A 274 1.71 14.43 -31.54
N ALA A 275 2.74 15.27 -31.71
CA ALA A 275 3.92 14.97 -32.52
C ALA A 275 5.23 15.06 -31.72
N GLY A 276 6.33 14.61 -32.33
CA GLY A 276 7.67 14.68 -31.73
C GLY A 276 8.08 13.44 -30.92
N ASN A 277 9.26 13.53 -30.31
CA ASN A 277 9.92 12.40 -29.65
C ASN A 277 9.26 12.02 -28.30
N LYS A 278 8.60 12.97 -27.62
CA LYS A 278 7.92 12.76 -26.33
C LYS A 278 6.43 12.44 -26.44
N LYS A 279 5.93 12.11 -27.65
CA LYS A 279 4.49 11.97 -27.92
C LYS A 279 3.73 10.99 -27.01
N MET A 280 4.34 9.87 -26.61
CA MET A 280 3.71 8.89 -25.72
C MET A 280 3.58 9.43 -24.28
N GLU A 281 4.64 10.08 -23.79
CA GLU A 281 4.66 10.71 -22.46
C GLU A 281 3.58 11.79 -22.35
N ILE A 282 3.48 12.64 -23.37
CA ILE A 282 2.46 13.69 -23.47
C ILE A 282 1.05 13.10 -23.52
N ALA A 283 0.80 12.12 -24.41
CA ALA A 283 -0.53 11.55 -24.57
C ALA A 283 -1.01 10.83 -23.29
N ASN A 284 -0.10 10.20 -22.55
CA ASN A 284 -0.41 9.59 -21.26
C ASN A 284 -0.78 10.62 -20.20
N ALA A 285 0.00 11.71 -20.09
CA ALA A 285 -0.30 12.80 -19.16
C ALA A 285 -1.69 13.42 -19.45
N LEU A 286 -2.00 13.67 -20.73
CA LEU A 286 -3.26 14.28 -21.14
C LEU A 286 -4.47 13.37 -20.96
N HIS A 287 -4.35 12.05 -21.15
CA HIS A 287 -5.48 11.12 -21.00
C HIS A 287 -6.10 11.12 -19.58
N GLY A 288 -5.32 11.48 -18.56
CA GLY A 288 -5.81 11.64 -17.19
C GLY A 288 -6.42 13.01 -16.87
N GLU A 289 -6.11 14.04 -17.66
CA GLU A 289 -6.51 15.44 -17.43
C GLU A 289 -7.66 15.88 -18.36
N ILE A 290 -7.67 15.39 -19.59
CA ILE A 290 -8.74 15.70 -20.54
C ILE A 290 -9.81 14.64 -20.37
N ARG A 291 -10.84 14.99 -19.60
CA ARG A 291 -12.08 14.22 -19.47
C ARG A 291 -13.24 15.19 -19.28
N TRP A 292 -14.18 15.17 -20.21
CA TRP A 292 -15.34 16.05 -20.16
C TRP A 292 -16.46 15.47 -19.30
N GLU A 293 -16.94 16.28 -18.35
CA GLU A 293 -18.15 16.01 -17.57
C GLU A 293 -19.15 17.14 -17.82
N CYS A 294 -20.16 16.89 -18.65
CA CYS A 294 -21.09 17.93 -19.08
C CYS A 294 -22.55 17.58 -18.82
N ASP A 295 -23.33 18.54 -18.33
CA ASP A 295 -24.79 18.43 -18.32
C ASP A 295 -25.32 18.37 -19.77
N ALA A 296 -25.91 17.24 -20.17
CA ALA A 296 -26.27 16.96 -21.56
C ALA A 296 -27.14 18.05 -22.24
N PRO A 297 -28.16 18.66 -21.59
CA PRO A 297 -28.93 19.74 -22.19
C PRO A 297 -28.10 21.00 -22.44
N LEU A 298 -27.15 21.31 -21.55
CA LEU A 298 -26.30 22.49 -21.65
C LEU A 298 -25.25 22.31 -22.74
N LEU A 299 -24.64 21.13 -22.82
CA LEU A 299 -23.72 20.77 -23.90
C LEU A 299 -24.40 20.80 -25.27
N GLN A 300 -25.64 20.34 -25.38
CA GLN A 300 -26.38 20.43 -26.65
C GLN A 300 -26.57 21.89 -27.08
N ARG A 301 -27.00 22.77 -26.16
CA ARG A 301 -27.18 24.19 -26.47
C ARG A 301 -25.85 24.86 -26.83
N LEU A 302 -24.78 24.53 -26.11
CA LEU A 302 -23.43 25.03 -26.38
C LEU A 302 -23.01 24.71 -27.82
N LEU A 303 -23.19 23.46 -28.26
CA LEU A 303 -22.80 23.04 -29.60
C LEU A 303 -23.71 23.62 -30.70
N GLU A 304 -24.98 23.90 -30.39
CA GLU A 304 -25.90 24.59 -31.32
C GLU A 304 -25.50 26.06 -31.51
N GLU A 305 -25.07 26.75 -30.46
CA GLU A 305 -24.62 28.16 -30.51
C GLU A 305 -23.22 28.31 -31.12
N LEU A 306 -22.31 27.35 -30.91
CA LEU A 306 -20.94 27.29 -31.49
C LEU A 306 -20.90 26.77 -32.95
N SER A 307 -21.99 26.99 -33.68
CA SER A 307 -22.33 26.46 -35.02
C SER A 307 -21.21 26.47 -36.11
N PRO A 308 -20.26 27.44 -36.17
CA PRO A 308 -19.21 27.41 -37.19
C PRO A 308 -18.15 26.32 -36.98
N THR A 309 -17.73 26.04 -35.73
CA THR A 309 -16.79 24.95 -35.39
C THR A 309 -17.48 23.59 -35.36
N PHE A 310 -18.70 23.53 -34.84
CA PHE A 310 -19.46 22.29 -34.69
C PHE A 310 -20.70 22.31 -35.59
N SER A 311 -20.55 22.21 -36.91
CA SER A 311 -21.66 22.22 -37.87
C SER A 311 -22.66 21.06 -37.71
N VAL A 312 -23.64 21.14 -36.81
CA VAL A 312 -24.78 20.20 -36.79
C VAL A 312 -25.76 20.53 -37.91
N LYS A 313 -25.59 19.93 -39.11
CA LYS A 313 -26.60 20.03 -40.18
C LYS A 313 -27.76 19.07 -39.94
N LYS A 314 -28.80 19.51 -39.24
CA LYS A 314 -30.14 18.90 -39.33
C LYS A 314 -30.75 19.26 -40.69
N ILE A 315 -30.70 18.34 -41.65
CA ILE A 315 -31.46 18.51 -42.90
C ILE A 315 -32.89 18.03 -42.64
N THR A 316 -33.85 18.96 -42.57
CA THR A 316 -35.27 18.65 -42.46
C THR A 316 -35.91 18.42 -43.84
N LYS A 317 -36.21 17.13 -44.12
CA LYS A 317 -37.19 16.50 -45.05
C LYS A 317 -36.91 16.37 -46.56
N PRO A 318 -37.38 15.26 -47.20
CA PRO A 318 -38.00 14.06 -46.64
C PRO A 318 -37.01 12.89 -46.68
N LEU A 319 -36.06 12.85 -45.73
CA LEU A 319 -35.23 11.69 -45.34
C LEU A 319 -34.58 12.11 -44.02
N VAL A 320 -34.74 11.33 -42.95
CA VAL A 320 -34.31 11.69 -41.60
C VAL A 320 -32.85 11.29 -41.42
N VAL A 321 -31.96 11.93 -42.19
CA VAL A 321 -30.52 11.81 -41.95
C VAL A 321 -30.12 12.81 -40.87
N SER A 322 -29.92 12.33 -39.63
CA SER A 322 -29.23 13.10 -38.58
C SER A 322 -27.72 13.11 -38.85
N MET A 323 -27.26 13.79 -39.91
CA MET A 323 -25.82 14.04 -40.10
C MET A 323 -25.32 15.03 -39.04
N ARG A 324 -24.55 14.54 -38.07
CA ARG A 324 -23.90 15.39 -37.05
C ARG A 324 -22.42 15.60 -37.37
N CYS A 325 -22.15 16.72 -38.02
CA CYS A 325 -20.93 17.53 -37.98
C CYS A 325 -19.69 17.20 -38.84
N LEU A 326 -19.37 18.19 -39.69
CA LEU A 326 -18.07 18.49 -40.29
C LEU A 326 -17.47 19.66 -39.48
N VAL A 327 -16.33 19.48 -38.81
CA VAL A 327 -15.66 20.61 -38.14
C VAL A 327 -14.99 21.45 -39.22
N LYS A 328 -15.53 22.63 -39.52
CA LYS A 328 -14.97 23.49 -40.56
C LYS A 328 -13.59 23.98 -40.07
N ASP A 329 -12.58 23.85 -40.92
CA ASP A 329 -11.16 24.15 -40.66
C ASP A 329 -10.38 23.16 -39.79
N ARG A 330 -10.97 22.05 -39.32
CA ARG A 330 -10.23 20.95 -38.66
C ARG A 330 -10.40 19.63 -39.39
N HIS A 331 -9.35 18.82 -39.40
CA HIS A 331 -9.23 17.62 -40.24
C HIS A 331 -10.02 16.39 -39.73
N TRP A 332 -11.04 16.53 -38.88
CA TRP A 332 -11.73 15.39 -38.25
C TRP A 332 -13.22 15.35 -38.59
N ILE A 333 -13.72 14.14 -38.82
CA ILE A 333 -15.08 13.89 -39.27
C ILE A 333 -15.71 12.81 -38.40
N SER A 334 -16.89 13.10 -37.86
CA SER A 334 -17.73 12.11 -37.20
C SER A 334 -19.07 12.07 -37.93
N ILE A 335 -19.52 10.88 -38.31
CA ILE A 335 -20.78 10.66 -39.01
C ILE A 335 -21.51 9.55 -38.28
N THR A 336 -22.69 9.88 -37.79
CA THR A 336 -23.57 8.94 -37.12
C THR A 336 -24.95 8.97 -37.74
N SER A 337 -25.55 7.80 -38.03
CA SER A 337 -26.89 7.73 -38.62
C SER A 337 -27.80 6.74 -37.89
N GLN A 338 -29.09 7.09 -37.81
CA GLN A 338 -30.16 6.23 -37.27
C GLN A 338 -30.95 5.49 -38.38
N GLU A 339 -30.68 5.79 -39.65
CA GLU A 339 -31.42 5.24 -40.80
C GLU A 339 -30.65 4.13 -41.54
N HIS A 340 -31.38 3.30 -42.29
CA HIS A 340 -30.88 2.14 -43.04
C HIS A 340 -30.22 2.45 -44.41
N GLY A 341 -29.88 3.72 -44.70
CA GLY A 341 -29.37 4.12 -46.01
C GLY A 341 -28.28 5.20 -45.96
N LEU A 342 -27.38 5.16 -46.95
CA LEU A 342 -26.34 6.17 -47.22
C LEU A 342 -26.71 7.07 -48.40
N ASP A 343 -28.00 7.17 -48.73
CA ASP A 343 -28.51 7.98 -49.84
C ASP A 343 -28.19 9.47 -49.59
N GLY A 344 -27.16 9.98 -50.26
CA GLY A 344 -26.74 11.38 -50.22
C GLY A 344 -25.43 11.68 -49.48
N VAL A 345 -24.71 10.70 -48.94
CA VAL A 345 -23.37 10.95 -48.36
C VAL A 345 -22.35 11.20 -49.49
N GLN A 346 -21.83 12.43 -49.55
CA GLN A 346 -20.74 12.83 -50.46
C GLN A 346 -19.42 12.16 -50.08
N ASP A 347 -18.47 12.10 -51.03
CA ASP A 347 -17.11 11.61 -50.79
C ASP A 347 -16.47 12.27 -49.55
N ILE A 348 -15.76 11.48 -48.73
CA ILE A 348 -15.06 12.01 -47.56
C ILE A 348 -13.98 13.01 -48.04
N PRO A 349 -13.94 14.24 -47.49
CA PRO A 349 -12.97 15.26 -47.86
C PRO A 349 -11.53 14.73 -47.90
N ALA A 350 -10.80 15.08 -48.96
CA ALA A 350 -9.41 14.64 -49.16
C ALA A 350 -8.45 15.10 -48.06
N GLY A 351 -8.81 16.13 -47.28
CA GLY A 351 -8.03 16.65 -46.15
C GLY A 351 -8.36 16.02 -44.80
N ALA A 352 -9.26 15.03 -44.71
CA ALA A 352 -9.60 14.41 -43.42
C ALA A 352 -8.43 13.55 -42.89
N SER A 353 -8.06 13.73 -41.62
CA SER A 353 -7.06 12.95 -40.89
C SER A 353 -7.68 11.93 -39.93
N ALA A 354 -8.90 12.16 -39.44
CA ALA A 354 -9.63 11.21 -38.58
C ALA A 354 -11.10 11.10 -39.01
N VAL A 355 -11.59 9.87 -39.14
CA VAL A 355 -12.97 9.58 -39.56
C VAL A 355 -13.60 8.54 -38.62
N PHE A 356 -14.74 8.91 -38.05
CA PHE A 356 -15.57 8.06 -37.21
C PHE A 356 -16.93 7.88 -37.87
N LEU A 357 -17.28 6.65 -38.23
CA LEU A 357 -18.53 6.34 -38.93
C LEU A 357 -19.29 5.28 -38.13
N ALA A 358 -20.52 5.59 -37.71
CA ALA A 358 -21.35 4.67 -36.93
C ALA A 358 -22.82 4.68 -37.35
N PHE A 359 -23.43 3.50 -37.33
CA PHE A 359 -24.86 3.32 -37.58
C PHE A 359 -25.56 2.73 -36.35
N GLN A 360 -26.76 3.23 -36.03
CA GLN A 360 -27.51 2.78 -34.85
C GLN A 360 -28.36 1.54 -35.16
N ARG A 361 -28.45 0.60 -34.20
CA ARG A 361 -29.39 -0.53 -34.23
C ARG A 361 -30.78 -0.04 -33.82
N THR A 362 -31.79 -0.19 -34.67
CA THR A 362 -33.19 0.05 -34.32
C THR A 362 -33.63 -0.94 -33.22
N GLY A 363 -34.04 -0.42 -32.04
CA GLY A 363 -34.60 -1.23 -30.94
C GLY A 363 -34.05 -1.03 -29.52
N GLN A 364 -33.09 -0.13 -29.28
CA GLN A 364 -32.47 0.06 -27.94
C GLN A 364 -33.04 1.20 -27.07
N LEU A 365 -34.21 1.75 -27.42
CA LEU A 365 -34.94 2.68 -26.55
C LEU A 365 -35.89 1.91 -25.62
N GLU A 366 -35.35 1.06 -24.75
CA GLU A 366 -36.01 0.80 -23.45
C GLU A 366 -34.95 0.80 -22.33
N PRO A 367 -35.04 1.74 -21.37
CA PRO A 367 -34.28 1.66 -20.13
C PRO A 367 -34.97 0.66 -19.20
N TYR A 368 -34.19 -0.24 -18.59
CA TYR A 368 -34.58 -1.33 -17.67
C TYR A 368 -34.93 -2.69 -18.29
N ALA A 369 -33.91 -3.50 -18.56
CA ALA A 369 -34.03 -4.95 -18.38
C ALA A 369 -32.71 -5.53 -17.88
N ARG A 370 -32.58 -5.65 -16.54
CA ARG A 370 -31.67 -6.60 -15.91
C ARG A 370 -32.26 -7.99 -16.10
N SER A 371 -31.76 -8.76 -17.05
CA SER A 371 -31.71 -10.22 -16.94
C SER A 371 -30.91 -10.81 -18.09
N GLY A 372 -29.94 -11.65 -17.75
CA GLY A 372 -29.18 -12.43 -18.71
C GLY A 372 -30.06 -13.53 -19.29
N HIS A 373 -30.64 -13.29 -20.47
CA HIS A 373 -30.96 -14.31 -21.45
C HIS A 373 -30.97 -13.64 -22.84
N PRO A 374 -30.15 -14.10 -23.81
CA PRO A 374 -30.25 -13.63 -25.17
C PRO A 374 -31.56 -14.16 -25.78
N THR A 375 -32.57 -13.31 -25.94
CA THR A 375 -33.75 -13.66 -26.72
C THR A 375 -33.39 -13.73 -28.19
N SER A 376 -33.69 -14.89 -28.78
CA SER A 376 -33.46 -15.29 -30.16
C SER A 376 -34.35 -14.54 -31.16
N LEU A 377 -34.05 -13.26 -31.38
CA LEU A 377 -34.50 -12.46 -32.52
C LEU A 377 -33.28 -11.84 -33.23
N GLU A 378 -32.24 -12.64 -33.44
CA GLU A 378 -31.20 -12.35 -34.44
C GLU A 378 -31.79 -12.69 -35.82
N GLY A 379 -32.18 -11.68 -36.61
CA GLY A 379 -32.59 -12.00 -37.99
C GLY A 379 -33.12 -10.90 -38.90
N GLN A 380 -33.63 -9.76 -38.41
CA GLN A 380 -34.41 -8.87 -39.30
C GLN A 380 -33.75 -7.58 -39.80
N TYR A 381 -32.59 -7.17 -39.30
CA TYR A 381 -31.95 -5.92 -39.75
C TYR A 381 -30.46 -6.12 -40.06
N SER A 382 -30.09 -5.95 -41.33
CA SER A 382 -28.69 -5.98 -41.79
C SER A 382 -28.06 -4.58 -41.69
N PRO A 383 -26.76 -4.47 -41.34
CA PRO A 383 -26.08 -3.18 -41.27
C PRO A 383 -26.00 -2.49 -42.64
N PRO A 384 -25.96 -1.15 -42.69
CA PRO A 384 -25.86 -0.39 -43.93
C PRO A 384 -24.56 -0.68 -44.71
N ILE A 385 -24.65 -0.71 -46.03
CA ILE A 385 -23.53 -1.06 -46.91
C ILE A 385 -22.74 0.18 -47.29
N LEU A 386 -21.44 0.17 -47.03
CA LEU A 386 -20.56 1.28 -47.41
C LEU A 386 -20.36 1.34 -48.93
N PRO A 387 -20.52 2.52 -49.58
CA PRO A 387 -20.18 2.71 -50.97
C PRO A 387 -18.70 2.39 -51.22
N PRO A 388 -18.35 1.65 -52.29
CA PRO A 388 -16.97 1.27 -52.58
C PRO A 388 -16.01 2.47 -52.74
N GLY A 389 -16.53 3.64 -53.15
CA GLY A 389 -15.74 4.85 -53.42
C GLY A 389 -15.66 5.87 -52.30
N ILE A 390 -16.27 5.63 -51.13
CA ILE A 390 -16.44 6.66 -50.08
C ILE A 390 -15.11 7.27 -49.57
N PHE A 391 -14.01 6.52 -49.65
CA PHE A 391 -12.65 6.95 -49.26
C PHE A 391 -11.69 7.14 -50.43
N LYS A 392 -12.19 7.16 -51.68
CA LYS A 392 -11.36 7.16 -52.90
C LYS A 392 -10.34 8.30 -52.97
N TYR A 393 -10.68 9.46 -52.40
CA TYR A 393 -9.83 10.66 -52.39
C TYR A 393 -9.14 10.93 -51.05
N SER A 394 -9.31 10.06 -50.05
CA SER A 394 -8.97 10.33 -48.65
C SER A 394 -7.66 9.64 -48.22
N ARG A 395 -6.56 10.00 -48.88
CA ARG A 395 -5.23 9.39 -48.63
C ARG A 395 -4.58 9.83 -47.31
N SER A 396 -5.05 10.93 -46.71
CA SER A 396 -4.53 11.51 -45.46
C SER A 396 -5.15 10.91 -44.20
N ILE A 397 -6.17 10.04 -44.32
CA ILE A 397 -6.82 9.44 -43.16
C ILE A 397 -5.79 8.62 -42.37
N ALA A 398 -5.59 9.00 -41.12
CA ALA A 398 -4.70 8.32 -40.19
C ALA A 398 -5.48 7.55 -39.10
N VAL A 399 -6.73 7.95 -38.80
CA VAL A 399 -7.63 7.27 -37.87
C VAL A 399 -8.94 6.94 -38.58
N LEU A 400 -9.33 5.67 -38.60
CA LEU A 400 -10.62 5.22 -39.13
C LEU A 400 -11.31 4.31 -38.13
N VAL A 401 -12.52 4.68 -37.71
CA VAL A 401 -13.40 3.84 -36.87
C VAL A 401 -14.72 3.61 -37.60
N LEU A 402 -15.07 2.33 -37.79
CA LEU A 402 -16.32 1.90 -38.40
C LEU A 402 -17.11 1.05 -37.40
N SER A 403 -18.35 1.44 -37.10
CA SER A 403 -19.25 0.69 -36.23
C SER A 403 -20.56 0.36 -36.93
N TYR A 404 -20.95 -0.91 -36.90
CA TYR A 404 -22.20 -1.43 -37.45
C TYR A 404 -22.35 -1.19 -38.97
N CYS A 405 -21.29 -1.44 -39.74
CA CYS A 405 -21.22 -1.27 -41.19
C CYS A 405 -21.14 -2.61 -41.92
N ALA A 406 -21.57 -2.67 -43.19
CA ALA A 406 -21.35 -3.79 -44.09
C ALA A 406 -20.42 -3.39 -45.25
N PHE A 407 -19.39 -4.19 -45.54
CA PHE A 407 -18.50 -4.01 -46.69
C PHE A 407 -17.80 -5.31 -47.07
N SER A 408 -17.16 -5.35 -48.23
CA SER A 408 -16.37 -6.50 -48.67
C SER A 408 -15.06 -6.57 -47.89
N PHE A 409 -14.85 -7.65 -47.16
CA PHE A 409 -13.58 -7.90 -46.45
C PHE A 409 -12.42 -8.22 -47.39
N ALA A 410 -12.72 -8.74 -48.59
CA ALA A 410 -11.73 -8.98 -49.63
C ALA A 410 -11.31 -7.69 -50.36
N SER A 411 -12.18 -6.68 -50.38
CA SER A 411 -11.93 -5.38 -51.02
C SER A 411 -12.51 -4.24 -50.18
N PRO A 412 -11.92 -3.95 -48.99
CA PRO A 412 -12.44 -2.91 -48.12
C PRO A 412 -12.36 -1.53 -48.78
N PRO A 413 -13.34 -0.63 -48.52
CA PRO A 413 -13.42 0.68 -49.20
C PRO A 413 -12.26 1.62 -48.85
N PHE A 414 -11.46 1.29 -47.83
CA PHE A 414 -10.32 2.06 -47.33
C PHE A 414 -8.95 1.48 -47.75
N LEU A 415 -8.90 0.57 -48.73
CA LEU A 415 -7.63 0.00 -49.24
C LEU A 415 -6.60 1.07 -49.64
N MET A 416 -7.06 2.21 -50.16
CA MET A 416 -6.20 3.30 -50.64
C MET A 416 -5.75 4.29 -49.55
N CYS A 417 -6.13 4.07 -48.29
CA CYS A 417 -5.79 4.93 -47.16
C CYS A 417 -4.38 4.60 -46.62
N ASN A 418 -3.33 4.90 -47.39
CA ASN A 418 -1.94 4.54 -47.08
C ASN A 418 -1.33 5.25 -45.86
N SER A 419 -2.04 6.23 -45.26
CA SER A 419 -1.61 6.92 -44.05
C SER A 419 -2.23 6.34 -42.78
N LEU A 420 -3.00 5.24 -42.89
CA LEU A 420 -3.81 4.71 -41.81
C LEU A 420 -2.94 4.12 -40.70
N ARG A 421 -3.02 4.70 -39.50
CA ARG A 421 -2.29 4.29 -38.29
C ARG A 421 -3.20 3.62 -37.26
N PHE A 422 -4.48 4.00 -37.22
CA PHE A 422 -5.49 3.38 -36.35
C PHE A 422 -6.67 2.88 -37.19
N LEU A 423 -6.99 1.59 -37.05
CA LEU A 423 -8.20 0.99 -37.63
C LEU A 423 -9.02 0.33 -36.52
N GLY A 424 -10.23 0.86 -36.28
CA GLY A 424 -11.20 0.30 -35.34
C GLY A 424 -12.44 -0.21 -36.07
N LEU A 425 -12.79 -1.47 -35.85
CA LEU A 425 -13.99 -2.11 -36.39
C LEU A 425 -14.84 -2.68 -35.27
N ASP A 426 -16.10 -2.27 -35.20
CA ASP A 426 -17.08 -2.79 -34.25
C ASP A 426 -18.32 -3.31 -34.97
N LYS A 427 -18.71 -4.56 -34.72
CA LYS A 427 -19.92 -5.21 -35.26
C LYS A 427 -20.09 -5.05 -36.78
N CYS A 428 -18.99 -5.01 -37.51
CA CYS A 428 -19.02 -4.90 -38.97
C CYS A 428 -19.31 -6.28 -39.58
N LYS A 429 -20.00 -6.31 -40.73
CA LYS A 429 -20.36 -7.56 -41.41
C LYS A 429 -19.74 -7.65 -42.80
N HIS A 430 -19.30 -8.85 -43.15
CA HIS A 430 -18.89 -9.17 -44.50
C HIS A 430 -20.09 -9.07 -45.45
N LYS A 431 -19.93 -8.32 -46.55
CA LYS A 431 -20.82 -8.40 -47.70
C LYS A 431 -20.01 -8.72 -48.96
N PRO A 432 -20.30 -9.83 -49.66
CA PRO A 432 -19.66 -10.14 -50.93
C PRO A 432 -19.93 -9.01 -51.94
N SER A 433 -18.88 -8.52 -52.60
CA SER A 433 -19.02 -7.55 -53.68
C SER A 433 -19.53 -8.25 -54.95
N GLU A 434 -20.50 -7.66 -55.65
CA GLU A 434 -20.91 -8.08 -57.01
C GLU A 434 -19.94 -7.57 -58.09
N GLN A 435 -19.11 -6.57 -57.76
CA GLN A 435 -18.05 -6.04 -58.63
C GLN A 435 -16.69 -6.47 -58.10
N TYR A 436 -16.09 -7.45 -58.77
CA TYR A 436 -14.65 -7.73 -58.67
C TYR A 436 -13.90 -6.47 -59.13
N CYS A 437 -13.18 -5.81 -58.21
CA CYS A 437 -12.19 -4.82 -58.59
C CYS A 437 -10.89 -5.57 -58.92
N ASP A 438 -10.25 -5.16 -60.00
CA ASP A 438 -9.09 -5.79 -60.61
C ASP A 438 -7.90 -5.93 -59.64
N THR A 439 -7.14 -7.00 -59.85
CA THR A 439 -6.22 -7.72 -58.95
C THR A 439 -4.87 -7.06 -58.60
N ASP A 440 -4.79 -5.73 -58.43
CA ASP A 440 -3.52 -5.04 -58.06
C ASP A 440 -3.61 -4.10 -56.84
N ALA A 441 -4.72 -4.08 -56.10
CA ALA A 441 -4.83 -3.26 -54.89
C ALA A 441 -4.01 -3.88 -53.73
N GLU A 442 -2.76 -3.46 -53.60
CA GLU A 442 -1.86 -3.88 -52.51
C GLU A 442 -2.45 -3.49 -51.14
N TRP A 443 -2.33 -4.37 -50.13
CA TRP A 443 -2.73 -4.12 -48.73
C TRP A 443 -1.79 -3.12 -48.02
N THR A 444 -1.34 -2.08 -48.73
CA THR A 444 -0.31 -1.12 -48.33
C THR A 444 -0.63 -0.38 -47.04
N PHE A 445 -1.90 -0.16 -46.73
CA PHE A 445 -2.31 0.48 -45.48
C PHE A 445 -1.89 -0.33 -44.22
N LEU A 446 -1.66 -1.64 -44.35
CA LEU A 446 -1.17 -2.48 -43.24
C LEU A 446 0.26 -2.10 -42.82
N LEU A 447 1.08 -1.64 -43.77
CA LEU A 447 2.46 -1.20 -43.49
C LEU A 447 2.50 0.04 -42.59
N SER A 448 1.49 0.91 -42.63
CA SER A 448 1.41 2.12 -41.82
C SER A 448 0.70 1.92 -40.47
N LEU A 449 0.07 0.76 -40.25
CA LEU A 449 -0.82 0.52 -39.12
C LEU A 449 -0.04 0.39 -37.80
N TRP A 450 -0.46 1.14 -36.78
CA TRP A 450 0.09 1.11 -35.42
C TRP A 450 -0.86 0.44 -34.42
N VAL A 451 -2.17 0.62 -34.61
CA VAL A 451 -3.22 0.08 -33.74
C VAL A 451 -4.30 -0.59 -34.58
N LEU A 452 -4.60 -1.85 -34.26
CA LEU A 452 -5.70 -2.60 -34.85
C LEU A 452 -6.69 -3.01 -33.75
N GLU A 453 -7.93 -2.59 -33.90
CA GLU A 453 -9.01 -2.93 -33.00
C GLU A 453 -10.17 -3.60 -33.74
N ILE A 454 -10.50 -4.82 -33.32
CA ILE A 454 -11.56 -5.63 -33.91
C ILE A 454 -12.47 -6.14 -32.79
N ARG A 455 -13.68 -5.58 -32.72
CA ARG A 455 -14.71 -5.95 -31.75
C ARG A 455 -15.90 -6.55 -32.47
N TYR A 456 -16.32 -7.74 -32.03
CA TYR A 456 -17.53 -8.41 -32.53
C TYR A 456 -17.65 -8.47 -34.07
N THR A 457 -16.51 -8.56 -34.77
CA THR A 457 -16.41 -8.54 -36.24
C THR A 457 -15.64 -9.79 -36.68
N GLU A 458 -16.25 -10.62 -37.51
CA GLU A 458 -15.73 -11.91 -37.98
C GLU A 458 -14.82 -11.75 -39.22
N TRP A 459 -13.63 -11.19 -39.06
CA TRP A 459 -12.69 -10.93 -40.16
C TRP A 459 -11.40 -11.75 -40.07
N ASP A 460 -11.49 -13.08 -40.00
CA ASP A 460 -10.33 -13.97 -39.78
C ASP A 460 -9.15 -13.73 -40.74
N GLU A 461 -9.45 -13.42 -42.00
CA GLU A 461 -8.45 -13.20 -43.07
C GLU A 461 -7.45 -12.08 -42.75
N ILE A 462 -7.83 -11.05 -41.98
CA ILE A 462 -6.96 -9.92 -41.64
C ILE A 462 -5.76 -10.34 -40.77
N LEU A 463 -5.91 -11.43 -40.01
CA LEU A 463 -4.86 -12.01 -39.17
C LEU A 463 -4.17 -13.21 -39.83
N SER A 464 -4.35 -13.41 -41.13
CA SER A 464 -3.56 -14.39 -41.88
C SER A 464 -2.07 -14.03 -41.83
N LYS A 465 -1.21 -15.06 -41.92
CA LYS A 465 0.26 -14.90 -41.89
C LYS A 465 0.76 -13.82 -42.87
N GLU A 466 0.27 -13.86 -44.11
CA GLU A 466 0.63 -12.90 -45.16
C GLU A 466 0.34 -11.44 -44.77
N LYS A 467 -0.83 -11.19 -44.18
CA LYS A 467 -1.22 -9.82 -43.78
C LYS A 467 -0.55 -9.36 -42.50
N ILE A 468 -0.34 -10.25 -41.54
CA ILE A 468 0.43 -9.94 -40.33
C ILE A 468 1.87 -9.57 -40.68
N ASP A 469 2.50 -10.26 -41.65
CA ASP A 469 3.86 -9.95 -42.10
C ASP A 469 3.95 -8.53 -42.69
N LEU A 470 2.85 -7.98 -43.22
CA LEU A 470 2.75 -6.57 -43.65
C LEU A 470 2.58 -5.59 -42.47
N MET A 471 2.04 -6.02 -41.33
CA MET A 471 1.79 -5.17 -40.15
C MET A 471 3.04 -4.95 -39.27
N SER A 472 4.20 -4.67 -39.90
CA SER A 472 5.49 -4.60 -39.20
C SER A 472 5.59 -3.47 -38.15
N ASN A 473 4.74 -2.45 -38.27
CA ASN A 473 4.69 -1.28 -37.37
C ASN A 473 3.63 -1.39 -36.27
N LEU A 474 2.92 -2.52 -36.17
CA LEU A 474 1.84 -2.70 -35.21
C LEU A 474 2.38 -2.73 -33.77
N LYS A 475 1.81 -1.86 -32.94
CA LYS A 475 2.17 -1.68 -31.52
C LYS A 475 1.10 -2.19 -30.59
N GLU A 476 -0.17 -2.09 -30.99
CA GLU A 476 -1.31 -2.52 -30.19
C GLU A 476 -2.28 -3.34 -31.03
N LEU A 477 -2.72 -4.47 -30.48
CA LEU A 477 -3.72 -5.34 -31.08
C LEU A 477 -4.81 -5.66 -30.05
N ASN A 478 -6.04 -5.29 -30.38
CA ASN A 478 -7.21 -5.47 -29.53
C ASN A 478 -8.28 -6.30 -30.25
N ILE A 479 -8.62 -7.46 -29.70
CA ILE A 479 -9.60 -8.38 -30.25
C ILE A 479 -10.64 -8.71 -29.17
N GLU A 480 -11.92 -8.53 -29.49
CA GLU A 480 -13.03 -8.82 -28.56
C GLU A 480 -14.13 -9.69 -29.21
N GLY A 481 -14.54 -10.76 -28.51
CA GLY A 481 -15.77 -11.51 -28.80
C GLY A 481 -15.61 -12.76 -29.68
N VAL A 482 -15.63 -12.59 -31.02
CA VAL A 482 -16.00 -13.67 -31.96
C VAL A 482 -14.81 -14.53 -32.43
N TRP A 483 -13.67 -14.48 -31.75
CA TRP A 483 -12.43 -15.07 -32.25
C TRP A 483 -12.04 -16.32 -31.45
N SER A 484 -11.51 -17.34 -32.15
CA SER A 484 -11.08 -18.60 -31.55
C SER A 484 -9.64 -18.54 -31.02
N TRP A 485 -9.30 -19.36 -30.03
CA TRP A 485 -7.94 -19.51 -29.49
C TRP A 485 -6.93 -19.94 -30.57
N GLN A 486 -7.39 -20.52 -31.69
CA GLN A 486 -6.54 -20.87 -32.83
C GLN A 486 -5.97 -19.63 -33.55
N CYS A 487 -6.68 -18.49 -33.56
CA CYS A 487 -6.17 -17.23 -34.12
C CYS A 487 -5.06 -16.64 -33.24
N ILE A 488 -5.19 -16.77 -31.91
CA ILE A 488 -4.13 -16.42 -30.94
C ILE A 488 -2.89 -17.27 -31.20
N ASN A 489 -3.09 -18.52 -31.61
CA ASN A 489 -2.01 -19.41 -31.96
C ASN A 489 -1.26 -18.99 -33.23
N GLN A 490 -1.87 -18.22 -34.13
CA GLN A 490 -1.19 -17.68 -35.31
C GLN A 490 -0.40 -16.40 -35.00
N LEU A 491 -0.84 -15.61 -34.01
CA LEU A 491 -0.10 -14.46 -33.47
C LEU A 491 1.25 -14.87 -32.80
N ARG A 492 1.45 -16.18 -32.53
CA ARG A 492 2.61 -16.81 -31.84
C ARG A 492 3.99 -16.49 -32.45
N LYS A 493 4.13 -16.05 -33.70
CA LYS A 493 5.45 -16.00 -34.39
C LYS A 493 5.89 -14.65 -34.98
N LEU A 494 5.03 -13.63 -35.15
CA LEU A 494 5.26 -12.68 -36.27
C LEU A 494 5.22 -11.17 -36.00
N ILE A 495 4.96 -10.69 -34.77
CA ILE A 495 5.02 -9.24 -34.47
C ILE A 495 6.04 -8.96 -33.35
N PRO A 496 7.32 -8.64 -33.68
CA PRO A 496 8.37 -8.38 -32.69
C PRO A 496 8.25 -7.03 -31.97
N HIS A 497 7.38 -6.12 -32.43
CA HIS A 497 7.24 -4.75 -31.94
C HIS A 497 5.94 -4.47 -31.17
N LEU A 498 5.22 -5.53 -30.75
CA LEU A 498 3.95 -5.39 -30.05
C LEU A 498 4.18 -5.01 -28.57
N TYR A 499 3.57 -3.91 -28.13
CA TYR A 499 3.63 -3.41 -26.77
C TYR A 499 2.39 -3.81 -25.96
N ARG A 500 1.22 -3.85 -26.60
CA ARG A 500 -0.05 -4.21 -25.96
C ARG A 500 -0.80 -5.25 -26.75
N LEU A 501 -1.25 -6.30 -26.07
CA LEU A 501 -2.08 -7.34 -26.63
C LEU A 501 -3.32 -7.53 -25.76
N ARG A 502 -4.50 -7.39 -26.35
CA ARG A 502 -5.77 -7.63 -25.69
C ARG A 502 -6.60 -8.61 -26.48
N ILE A 503 -6.93 -9.72 -25.86
CA ILE A 503 -7.78 -10.76 -26.43
C ILE A 503 -8.83 -11.10 -25.39
N THR A 504 -9.99 -10.48 -25.51
CA THR A 504 -11.03 -10.53 -24.48
C THR A 504 -12.32 -11.17 -24.99
N ASN A 505 -13.06 -11.81 -24.07
CA ASN A 505 -14.35 -12.45 -24.35
C ASN A 505 -14.31 -13.44 -25.54
N ALA A 506 -13.18 -14.13 -25.77
CA ALA A 506 -13.01 -15.03 -26.90
C ALA A 506 -13.94 -16.26 -26.79
N ARG A 507 -14.58 -16.65 -27.89
CA ARG A 507 -15.43 -17.85 -27.97
C ARG A 507 -14.60 -19.05 -28.46
N ILE A 508 -14.53 -20.10 -27.64
CA ILE A 508 -13.84 -21.34 -28.03
C ILE A 508 -14.79 -22.22 -28.85
N TYR A 509 -14.41 -22.48 -30.10
CA TYR A 509 -14.77 -23.72 -30.80
C TYR A 509 -13.66 -24.72 -30.50
N GLN A 510 -14.01 -25.89 -29.98
CA GLN A 510 -13.10 -26.93 -29.48
C GLN A 510 -11.81 -27.06 -30.32
N ALA A 511 -10.65 -26.93 -29.69
CA ALA A 511 -9.38 -27.29 -30.30
C ALA A 511 -8.56 -28.10 -29.30
N GLU A 512 -8.05 -29.24 -29.79
CA GLU A 512 -7.24 -30.21 -29.06
C GLU A 512 -6.00 -29.55 -28.44
N THR A 513 -5.66 -30.04 -27.25
CA THR A 513 -4.51 -29.67 -26.44
C THR A 513 -3.21 -29.78 -27.24
N VAL A 514 -2.72 -28.65 -27.76
CA VAL A 514 -1.34 -28.51 -28.24
C VAL A 514 -0.59 -27.63 -27.26
N ASP A 515 0.54 -28.15 -26.80
CA ASP A 515 1.48 -27.56 -25.85
C ASP A 515 1.69 -26.05 -26.08
N VAL A 516 1.45 -25.25 -25.04
CA VAL A 516 1.30 -23.77 -25.11
C VAL A 516 2.61 -23.06 -24.71
N ASP A 517 3.66 -23.83 -24.44
CA ASP A 517 4.83 -23.40 -23.66
C ASP A 517 5.87 -22.51 -24.39
N ASP A 518 5.74 -22.26 -25.69
CA ASP A 518 6.68 -21.42 -26.48
C ASP A 518 6.09 -20.06 -26.93
N SER A 519 4.88 -19.71 -26.51
CA SER A 519 4.06 -18.65 -27.13
C SER A 519 4.52 -17.19 -26.93
N PHE A 520 5.28 -16.88 -25.88
CA PHE A 520 5.75 -15.51 -25.57
C PHE A 520 7.29 -15.35 -25.56
N MET A 521 8.03 -16.39 -25.97
CA MET A 521 9.50 -16.43 -25.95
C MET A 521 10.19 -15.25 -26.67
N ASP A 522 9.60 -14.77 -27.77
CA ASP A 522 10.18 -13.75 -28.66
C ASP A 522 9.57 -12.34 -28.47
N LYS A 523 8.79 -12.11 -27.40
CA LYS A 523 8.05 -10.86 -27.16
C LYS A 523 8.74 -9.92 -26.17
N GLY A 524 10.02 -9.64 -26.37
CA GLY A 524 10.83 -8.77 -25.49
C GLY A 524 10.44 -7.29 -25.40
N LYS A 525 9.26 -6.89 -25.92
CA LYS A 525 8.71 -5.52 -25.83
C LYS A 525 7.26 -5.49 -25.33
N LEU A 526 6.63 -6.64 -25.10
CA LEU A 526 5.24 -6.71 -24.65
C LEU A 526 5.16 -6.25 -23.20
N GLN A 527 4.45 -5.14 -22.96
CA GLN A 527 4.26 -4.53 -21.64
C GLN A 527 2.91 -4.88 -21.02
N LEU A 528 1.88 -5.11 -21.84
CA LEU A 528 0.52 -5.33 -21.36
C LEU A 528 -0.12 -6.51 -22.08
N LEU A 529 -0.66 -7.42 -21.28
CA LEU A 529 -1.45 -8.55 -21.73
C LEU A 529 -2.81 -8.58 -21.01
N ASP A 530 -3.88 -8.41 -21.77
CA ASP A 530 -5.25 -8.51 -21.30
C ASP A 530 -5.93 -9.74 -21.91
N LEU A 531 -6.23 -10.72 -21.06
CA LEU A 531 -6.94 -11.95 -21.42
C LEU A 531 -8.32 -12.03 -20.75
N SER A 532 -8.87 -10.89 -20.33
CA SER A 532 -10.10 -10.84 -19.55
C SER A 532 -11.30 -11.41 -20.29
N GLY A 533 -12.19 -12.10 -19.58
CA GLY A 533 -13.44 -12.64 -20.11
C GLY A 533 -13.29 -13.98 -20.84
N ASN A 534 -12.08 -14.53 -20.91
CA ASN A 534 -11.81 -15.84 -21.50
C ASN A 534 -12.19 -16.95 -20.50
N ARG A 535 -13.50 -17.15 -20.30
CA ARG A 535 -14.08 -18.01 -19.25
C ARG A 535 -13.63 -19.48 -19.29
N GLU A 536 -13.29 -20.00 -20.46
CA GLU A 536 -12.90 -21.39 -20.66
C GLU A 536 -11.38 -21.63 -20.48
N MET A 537 -10.58 -20.58 -20.29
CA MET A 537 -9.13 -20.69 -20.11
C MET A 537 -8.81 -21.35 -18.77
N LYS A 538 -8.08 -22.49 -18.80
CA LYS A 538 -7.74 -23.26 -17.60
C LYS A 538 -6.39 -22.93 -16.98
N VAL A 539 -5.42 -22.58 -17.81
CA VAL A 539 -4.03 -22.34 -17.40
C VAL A 539 -3.49 -21.12 -18.14
N VAL A 540 -2.73 -20.29 -17.45
CA VAL A 540 -1.97 -19.19 -18.03
C VAL A 540 -0.75 -19.74 -18.77
N PRO A 541 -0.41 -19.28 -19.99
CA PRO A 541 0.75 -19.77 -20.74
C PRO A 541 2.08 -19.71 -19.94
N GLY A 542 2.78 -20.84 -19.80
CA GLY A 542 4.02 -20.93 -19.02
C GLY A 542 5.18 -20.08 -19.54
N SER A 543 5.19 -19.78 -20.84
CA SER A 543 6.16 -18.86 -21.46
C SER A 543 6.08 -17.41 -20.97
N LEU A 544 5.00 -16.99 -20.28
CA LEU A 544 4.91 -15.63 -19.74
C LEU A 544 6.01 -15.32 -18.74
N SER A 545 6.51 -16.32 -18.00
CA SER A 545 7.69 -16.19 -17.12
C SER A 545 8.92 -15.61 -17.83
N LYS A 546 9.01 -15.75 -19.15
CA LYS A 546 10.12 -15.26 -19.98
C LYS A 546 9.83 -13.93 -20.67
N ALA A 547 8.62 -13.39 -20.55
CA ALA A 547 8.25 -12.08 -21.10
C ALA A 547 8.82 -10.95 -20.23
N SER A 548 10.12 -10.68 -20.37
CA SER A 548 10.92 -9.80 -19.50
C SER A 548 10.50 -8.33 -19.45
N SER A 549 9.59 -7.90 -20.32
CA SER A 549 9.06 -6.53 -20.36
C SER A 549 7.61 -6.44 -19.94
N LEU A 550 6.97 -7.56 -19.56
CA LEU A 550 5.57 -7.57 -19.19
C LEU A 550 5.39 -6.88 -17.84
N GLU A 551 4.62 -5.80 -17.84
CA GLU A 551 4.34 -4.95 -16.68
C GLU A 551 2.91 -5.17 -16.16
N VAL A 552 1.95 -5.49 -17.04
CA VAL A 552 0.52 -5.63 -16.68
C VAL A 552 -0.06 -6.94 -17.21
N LEU A 553 -0.68 -7.72 -16.32
CA LEU A 553 -1.45 -8.91 -16.67
C LEU A 553 -2.87 -8.85 -16.11
N LEU A 554 -3.85 -8.95 -16.99
CA LEU A 554 -5.28 -8.88 -16.63
C LEU A 554 -5.99 -10.17 -17.02
N LEU A 555 -6.62 -10.80 -16.04
CA LEU A 555 -7.31 -12.08 -16.16
C LEU A 555 -8.77 -12.01 -15.67
N ASP A 556 -9.33 -10.80 -15.53
CA ASP A 556 -10.66 -10.58 -14.99
C ASP A 556 -11.72 -11.42 -15.74
N GLY A 557 -12.60 -12.11 -15.02
CA GLY A 557 -13.64 -12.97 -15.61
C GLY A 557 -13.16 -14.30 -16.21
N CYS A 558 -11.90 -14.71 -16.00
CA CYS A 558 -11.38 -16.02 -16.41
C CYS A 558 -11.81 -17.14 -15.44
N LEU A 559 -13.10 -17.46 -15.40
CA LEU A 559 -13.69 -18.37 -14.40
C LEU A 559 -13.13 -19.80 -14.42
N GLY A 560 -12.72 -20.30 -15.59
CA GLY A 560 -12.18 -21.64 -15.77
C GLY A 560 -10.75 -21.84 -15.29
N LEU A 561 -10.06 -20.77 -14.89
CA LEU A 561 -8.64 -20.80 -14.53
C LEU A 561 -8.43 -21.56 -13.22
N GLU A 562 -7.57 -22.56 -13.21
CA GLU A 562 -7.36 -23.44 -12.04
C GLU A 562 -6.09 -23.07 -11.25
N TYR A 563 -5.07 -22.57 -11.95
CA TYR A 563 -3.76 -22.21 -11.40
C TYR A 563 -3.09 -21.07 -12.19
N VAL A 564 -2.42 -20.16 -11.48
CA VAL A 564 -1.47 -19.18 -12.04
C VAL A 564 -0.06 -19.55 -11.57
N GLY A 565 0.81 -19.88 -12.53
CA GLY A 565 2.20 -20.23 -12.29
C GLY A 565 3.17 -19.06 -12.38
N ALA A 566 4.47 -19.37 -12.47
CA ALA A 566 5.54 -18.38 -12.46
C ALA A 566 5.34 -17.30 -13.55
N LEU A 567 5.49 -16.05 -13.14
CA LEU A 567 5.35 -14.85 -13.95
C LEU A 567 6.68 -14.06 -13.96
N PRO A 568 6.87 -13.13 -14.91
CA PRO A 568 8.16 -12.46 -15.07
C PRO A 568 8.40 -11.43 -13.95
N PRO A 569 9.66 -11.23 -13.51
CA PRO A 569 10.00 -10.27 -12.44
C PRO A 569 9.60 -8.82 -12.72
N SER A 570 9.43 -8.47 -14.00
CA SER A 570 9.01 -7.15 -14.49
C SER A 570 7.54 -6.82 -14.21
N LEU A 571 6.72 -7.80 -13.81
CA LEU A 571 5.29 -7.61 -13.60
C LEU A 571 5.04 -6.62 -12.46
N ASN A 572 4.37 -5.51 -12.78
CA ASN A 572 3.99 -4.44 -11.86
C ASN A 572 2.53 -4.57 -11.38
N SER A 573 1.63 -4.96 -12.29
CA SER A 573 0.19 -5.02 -12.03
C SER A 573 -0.43 -6.37 -12.40
N PHE A 574 -1.23 -6.91 -11.49
CA PHE A 574 -1.98 -8.15 -11.68
C PHE A 574 -3.45 -7.99 -11.24
N SER A 575 -4.40 -8.38 -12.09
CA SER A 575 -5.83 -8.38 -11.76
C SER A 575 -6.51 -9.70 -12.13
N LEU A 576 -7.32 -10.21 -11.19
CA LEU A 576 -8.25 -11.31 -11.39
C LEU A 576 -9.55 -11.07 -10.61
N ASP A 577 -10.52 -10.47 -11.29
CA ASP A 577 -11.89 -10.26 -10.79
C ASP A 577 -12.84 -11.38 -11.22
N GLY A 578 -13.25 -12.21 -10.27
CA GLY A 578 -14.20 -13.32 -10.48
C GLY A 578 -15.60 -12.88 -10.91
N TYR A 579 -15.99 -11.62 -10.73
CA TYR A 579 -17.30 -11.14 -11.17
C TYR A 579 -17.39 -10.82 -12.67
N GLY A 580 -16.24 -10.76 -13.36
CA GLY A 580 -16.18 -10.52 -14.80
C GLY A 580 -15.26 -9.37 -15.18
N VAL A 581 -15.31 -9.04 -16.47
CA VAL A 581 -14.49 -7.97 -17.07
C VAL A 581 -15.05 -6.60 -16.68
N ALA A 582 -14.15 -5.66 -16.38
CA ALA A 582 -14.52 -4.26 -16.21
C ALA A 582 -15.21 -3.69 -17.46
N SER A 583 -16.30 -2.97 -17.25
CA SER A 583 -17.10 -2.40 -18.33
C SER A 583 -16.42 -1.17 -18.94
N HIS A 584 -16.33 -1.12 -20.28
CA HIS A 584 -15.81 0.03 -21.04
C HIS A 584 -14.40 0.52 -20.65
N TRP A 585 -13.61 -0.30 -19.95
CA TRP A 585 -12.28 0.08 -19.48
C TRP A 585 -11.18 -0.48 -20.39
N THR A 586 -10.13 0.32 -20.58
CA THR A 586 -8.88 -0.11 -21.21
C THR A 586 -7.70 0.35 -20.38
N PRO A 587 -6.67 -0.50 -20.22
CA PRO A 587 -5.56 -0.13 -19.37
C PRO A 587 -4.74 0.98 -20.01
N SER A 588 -4.39 1.98 -19.22
CA SER A 588 -3.48 3.06 -19.59
C SER A 588 -2.26 3.01 -18.67
N ILE A 589 -1.15 3.64 -19.06
CA ILE A 589 0.08 3.62 -18.24
C ILE A 589 -0.12 4.27 -16.87
N ASN A 590 -1.10 5.18 -16.72
CA ASN A 590 -1.38 5.87 -15.46
C ASN A 590 -2.47 5.17 -14.61
N ASN A 591 -3.31 4.34 -15.22
CA ASN A 591 -4.34 3.53 -14.55
C ASN A 591 -4.18 2.09 -15.03
N LEU A 592 -3.26 1.36 -14.40
CA LEU A 592 -2.88 0.01 -14.79
C LEU A 592 -3.97 -1.02 -14.48
N LEU A 593 -4.84 -0.73 -13.49
CA LEU A 593 -5.97 -1.58 -13.08
C LEU A 593 -7.32 -0.86 -13.22
N PRO A 594 -8.43 -1.59 -13.43
CA PRO A 594 -9.76 -1.00 -13.52
C PRO A 594 -10.18 -0.30 -12.21
N PRO A 595 -10.74 0.93 -12.27
CA PRO A 595 -11.30 1.60 -11.10
C PRO A 595 -12.61 0.94 -10.66
N GLU A 596 -12.93 1.04 -9.37
CA GLU A 596 -14.03 0.31 -8.73
C GLU A 596 -15.40 0.56 -9.39
N ASN A 597 -15.68 1.78 -9.81
CA ASN A 597 -16.93 2.17 -10.48
C ASN A 597 -17.16 1.49 -11.85
N LEU A 598 -16.10 1.03 -12.51
CA LEU A 598 -16.20 0.31 -13.79
C LEU A 598 -16.23 -1.21 -13.61
N ARG A 599 -15.96 -1.70 -12.40
CA ARG A 599 -15.96 -3.12 -12.10
C ARG A 599 -17.38 -3.68 -12.04
N PRO A 600 -17.57 -4.99 -12.35
CA PRO A 600 -18.88 -5.61 -12.26
C PRO A 600 -19.42 -5.56 -10.82
N ALA A 601 -20.76 -5.53 -10.71
CA ALA A 601 -21.43 -5.64 -9.41
C ALA A 601 -21.18 -7.03 -8.79
N SER A 602 -20.95 -7.07 -7.48
CA SER A 602 -20.76 -8.30 -6.72
C SER A 602 -22.07 -9.11 -6.65
N ILE A 603 -22.22 -10.08 -7.54
CA ILE A 603 -23.35 -11.04 -7.62
C ILE A 603 -22.78 -12.41 -7.27
N ASP A 604 -23.46 -13.25 -6.47
CA ASP A 604 -22.94 -14.54 -5.98
C ASP A 604 -22.23 -15.38 -7.08
N VAL A 605 -20.88 -15.35 -7.12
CA VAL A 605 -20.06 -16.12 -8.07
C VAL A 605 -19.63 -17.40 -7.39
N ARG A 606 -20.12 -18.53 -7.90
CA ARG A 606 -19.76 -19.87 -7.42
C ARG A 606 -18.86 -20.64 -8.38
N ASP A 607 -18.56 -20.07 -9.55
CA ASP A 607 -18.02 -20.81 -10.69
C ASP A 607 -16.51 -20.63 -10.90
N ALA A 608 -15.85 -19.70 -10.20
CA ALA A 608 -14.41 -19.48 -10.36
C ALA A 608 -13.60 -20.66 -9.80
N LYS A 609 -12.80 -21.32 -10.64
CA LYS A 609 -12.07 -22.56 -10.30
C LYS A 609 -10.68 -22.36 -9.69
N ILE A 610 -10.20 -21.11 -9.63
CA ILE A 610 -8.82 -20.81 -9.23
C ILE A 610 -8.56 -21.28 -7.80
N SER A 611 -7.53 -22.09 -7.63
CA SER A 611 -7.19 -22.69 -6.33
C SER A 611 -5.86 -22.21 -5.77
N ARG A 612 -4.94 -21.77 -6.65
CA ARG A 612 -3.62 -21.28 -6.30
C ARG A 612 -3.18 -20.16 -7.24
N ILE A 613 -2.66 -19.09 -6.66
CA ILE A 613 -2.00 -18.00 -7.38
C ILE A 613 -0.58 -17.87 -6.84
N CYS A 614 0.41 -18.01 -7.73
CA CYS A 614 1.82 -17.85 -7.40
C CYS A 614 2.41 -16.68 -8.21
N LEU A 615 2.77 -15.60 -7.52
CA LEU A 615 3.44 -14.42 -8.06
C LEU A 615 4.88 -14.33 -7.52
N GLU A 616 5.47 -15.47 -7.18
CA GLU A 616 6.81 -15.56 -6.61
C GLU A 616 7.83 -14.93 -7.56
N GLY A 617 8.68 -14.03 -7.03
CA GLY A 617 9.74 -13.37 -7.79
C GLY A 617 9.29 -12.21 -8.67
N CYS A 618 8.01 -11.82 -8.63
CA CYS A 618 7.50 -10.59 -9.27
C CYS A 618 7.95 -9.34 -8.51
N THR A 619 9.26 -9.05 -8.52
CA THR A 619 9.90 -7.98 -7.73
C THR A 619 9.35 -6.58 -8.00
N GLY A 620 8.81 -6.33 -9.19
CA GLY A 620 8.18 -5.06 -9.57
C GLY A 620 6.71 -4.92 -9.14
N LEU A 621 6.09 -5.95 -8.56
CA LEU A 621 4.64 -6.00 -8.32
C LEU A 621 4.24 -4.99 -7.23
N GLU A 622 3.50 -3.96 -7.61
CA GLU A 622 2.98 -2.92 -6.71
C GLU A 622 1.45 -2.91 -6.67
N ASN A 623 0.78 -3.33 -7.75
CA ASN A 623 -0.67 -3.26 -7.89
C ASN A 623 -1.28 -4.66 -8.00
N LEU A 624 -2.01 -5.08 -6.97
CA LEU A 624 -2.69 -6.37 -6.93
C LEU A 624 -4.20 -6.15 -6.77
N PHE A 625 -5.01 -6.85 -7.57
CA PHE A 625 -6.46 -6.91 -7.37
C PHE A 625 -7.00 -8.32 -7.59
N LEU A 626 -7.52 -8.92 -6.53
CA LEU A 626 -8.15 -10.24 -6.49
C LEU A 626 -9.53 -10.07 -5.88
N ARG A 627 -10.58 -10.49 -6.59
CA ARG A 627 -11.94 -10.35 -6.06
C ARG A 627 -12.84 -11.52 -6.43
N GLY A 628 -13.68 -11.98 -5.50
CA GLY A 628 -14.73 -12.97 -5.79
C GLY A 628 -14.16 -14.33 -6.20
N LEU A 629 -13.14 -14.82 -5.48
CA LEU A 629 -12.42 -16.07 -5.74
C LEU A 629 -12.71 -17.10 -4.63
N PRO A 630 -13.90 -17.72 -4.62
CA PRO A 630 -14.35 -18.57 -3.52
C PRO A 630 -13.51 -19.83 -3.30
N ASN A 631 -12.78 -20.31 -4.32
CA ASN A 631 -12.00 -21.55 -4.26
C ASN A 631 -10.49 -21.33 -4.07
N LEU A 632 -10.02 -20.08 -3.96
CA LEU A 632 -8.60 -19.78 -3.84
C LEU A 632 -8.10 -20.20 -2.45
N VAL A 633 -7.20 -21.19 -2.42
CA VAL A 633 -6.66 -21.80 -1.18
C VAL A 633 -5.30 -21.23 -0.83
N GLU A 634 -4.50 -20.86 -1.82
CA GLU A 634 -3.10 -20.46 -1.64
C GLU A 634 -2.76 -19.23 -2.47
N LEU A 635 -2.18 -18.23 -1.79
CA LEU A 635 -1.64 -17.03 -2.39
C LEU A 635 -0.17 -16.90 -2.02
N ASP A 636 0.70 -16.98 -3.02
CA ASP A 636 2.14 -16.80 -2.86
C ASP A 636 2.59 -15.49 -3.50
N LEU A 637 3.01 -14.55 -2.66
CA LEU A 637 3.51 -13.22 -3.01
C LEU A 637 4.99 -13.07 -2.62
N SER A 638 5.71 -14.18 -2.47
CA SER A 638 7.12 -14.18 -2.06
C SER A 638 8.01 -13.42 -3.07
N GLY A 639 8.92 -12.59 -2.57
CA GLY A 639 9.83 -11.78 -3.39
C GLY A 639 9.14 -10.69 -4.21
N THR A 640 7.90 -10.30 -3.85
CA THR A 640 7.18 -9.21 -4.52
C THR A 640 7.54 -7.84 -3.93
N GLY A 641 7.32 -6.79 -4.72
CA GLY A 641 7.53 -5.40 -4.33
C GLY A 641 6.40 -4.77 -3.50
N ILE A 642 5.41 -5.57 -3.07
CA ILE A 642 4.20 -5.08 -2.41
C ILE A 642 4.55 -4.41 -1.08
N LYS A 643 4.16 -3.13 -0.94
CA LYS A 643 4.37 -2.35 0.28
C LYS A 643 3.27 -2.56 1.31
N ILE A 644 2.01 -2.57 0.89
CA ILE A 644 0.85 -2.75 1.75
C ILE A 644 0.00 -3.85 1.12
N LEU A 645 -0.27 -4.92 1.85
CA LEU A 645 -1.21 -5.96 1.42
C LEU A 645 -2.56 -5.73 2.10
N ASP A 646 -3.54 -5.27 1.33
CA ASP A 646 -4.84 -4.86 1.87
C ASP A 646 -5.97 -5.82 1.47
N PHE A 647 -6.55 -6.52 2.46
CA PHE A 647 -7.69 -7.42 2.25
C PHE A 647 -9.06 -6.71 2.17
N THR A 648 -9.08 -5.38 2.29
CA THR A 648 -10.28 -4.56 2.07
C THR A 648 -10.37 -4.03 0.64
N THR A 649 -9.23 -3.81 -0.02
CA THR A 649 -9.16 -3.22 -1.38
C THR A 649 -8.47 -4.09 -2.42
N MET A 650 -7.40 -4.83 -2.06
CA MET A 650 -6.61 -5.64 -3.00
C MET A 650 -7.07 -7.09 -3.07
N VAL A 651 -7.46 -7.70 -1.95
CA VAL A 651 -7.86 -9.12 -1.88
C VAL A 651 -9.23 -9.25 -1.23
N ILE A 652 -10.28 -9.21 -2.04
CA ILE A 652 -11.67 -9.05 -1.59
C ILE A 652 -12.46 -10.35 -1.84
N GLN A 653 -13.27 -10.80 -0.87
CA GLN A 653 -14.17 -11.95 -1.04
C GLN A 653 -13.44 -13.23 -1.50
N VAL A 654 -12.43 -13.63 -0.72
CA VAL A 654 -11.63 -14.85 -0.91
C VAL A 654 -11.78 -15.77 0.31
N PRO A 655 -12.98 -16.34 0.55
CA PRO A 655 -13.33 -17.00 1.81
C PRO A 655 -12.56 -18.29 2.14
N CYS A 656 -12.00 -18.99 1.14
CA CYS A 656 -11.29 -20.26 1.35
C CYS A 656 -9.76 -20.12 1.39
N LEU A 657 -9.22 -18.89 1.55
CA LEU A 657 -7.78 -18.70 1.61
C LEU A 657 -7.19 -19.33 2.88
N LYS A 658 -6.33 -20.34 2.71
CA LYS A 658 -5.71 -21.10 3.80
C LYS A 658 -4.23 -20.81 3.99
N ARG A 659 -3.52 -20.46 2.92
CA ARG A 659 -2.06 -20.30 2.94
C ARG A 659 -1.65 -18.99 2.29
N LEU A 660 -0.90 -18.18 3.02
CA LEU A 660 -0.33 -16.92 2.55
C LEU A 660 1.19 -16.92 2.73
N PHE A 661 1.91 -16.71 1.64
CA PHE A 661 3.38 -16.62 1.64
C PHE A 661 3.83 -15.22 1.22
N LEU A 662 4.64 -14.60 2.08
CA LEU A 662 5.21 -13.26 1.95
C LEU A 662 6.71 -13.33 2.30
N LEU A 663 7.42 -14.27 1.66
CA LEU A 663 8.83 -14.53 1.94
C LEU A 663 9.73 -13.67 1.06
N GLY A 664 10.71 -12.97 1.63
CA GLY A 664 11.57 -12.04 0.89
C GLY A 664 10.86 -10.76 0.45
N CYS A 665 9.80 -10.35 1.13
CA CYS A 665 9.07 -9.12 0.83
C CYS A 665 9.71 -7.93 1.56
N GLU A 666 10.85 -7.46 1.05
CA GLU A 666 11.70 -6.43 1.67
C GLU A 666 10.98 -5.08 1.88
N ARG A 667 9.98 -4.78 1.05
CA ARG A 667 9.24 -3.51 1.06
C ARG A 667 7.95 -3.56 1.88
N LEU A 668 7.59 -4.73 2.43
CA LEU A 668 6.32 -4.91 3.13
C LEU A 668 6.32 -4.12 4.44
N VAL A 669 5.35 -3.21 4.56
CA VAL A 669 5.17 -2.27 5.66
C VAL A 669 3.91 -2.59 6.47
N ALA A 670 2.83 -3.02 5.81
CA ALA A 670 1.59 -3.37 6.50
C ALA A 670 0.78 -4.47 5.81
N ILE A 671 0.01 -5.21 6.62
CA ILE A 671 -1.05 -6.11 6.18
C ILE A 671 -2.35 -5.60 6.81
N ILE A 672 -3.31 -5.17 5.99
CA ILE A 672 -4.58 -4.57 6.43
C ILE A 672 -5.68 -5.63 6.32
N LEU A 673 -6.43 -5.80 7.42
CA LEU A 673 -7.63 -6.62 7.51
C LEU A 673 -8.82 -5.73 7.87
N GLU A 674 -10.03 -6.11 7.48
CA GLU A 674 -11.24 -5.33 7.75
C GLU A 674 -11.55 -5.27 9.26
N GLU A 675 -11.61 -4.07 9.85
CA GLU A 675 -11.96 -3.86 11.28
C GLU A 675 -13.36 -4.38 11.66
N LYS A 676 -14.23 -4.58 10.66
CA LYS A 676 -15.60 -5.06 10.80
C LYS A 676 -15.81 -6.30 9.94
N TRP A 677 -14.99 -7.33 10.11
CA TRP A 677 -15.41 -8.63 9.63
C TRP A 677 -16.75 -8.99 10.27
N PRO A 678 -17.82 -9.21 9.50
CA PRO A 678 -19.02 -9.80 10.06
C PRO A 678 -18.60 -11.13 10.66
N TYR A 679 -19.04 -11.39 11.89
CA TYR A 679 -18.80 -12.61 12.68
C TYR A 679 -19.19 -13.94 11.96
N ASP A 680 -19.55 -13.90 10.67
CA ASP A 680 -20.06 -14.99 9.84
C ASP A 680 -19.09 -15.45 8.73
N ILE A 681 -17.92 -14.81 8.52
CA ILE A 681 -16.90 -15.31 7.58
C ILE A 681 -15.66 -15.69 8.38
N ASP A 682 -15.64 -16.96 8.80
CA ASP A 682 -14.50 -17.63 9.45
C ASP A 682 -13.32 -17.62 8.49
N THR A 683 -12.28 -16.81 8.74
CA THR A 683 -11.08 -16.91 7.93
C THR A 683 -10.43 -18.26 8.16
N GLN A 684 -10.33 -19.05 7.09
CA GLN A 684 -9.70 -20.38 7.12
C GLN A 684 -8.17 -20.30 7.05
N LEU A 685 -7.55 -19.17 7.41
CA LEU A 685 -6.11 -19.01 7.28
C LEU A 685 -5.42 -19.99 8.25
N GLU A 686 -4.80 -21.02 7.69
CA GLU A 686 -4.12 -22.07 8.42
C GLU A 686 -2.62 -21.79 8.56
N LEU A 687 -2.04 -21.08 7.59
CA LEU A 687 -0.61 -20.80 7.52
C LEU A 687 -0.31 -19.40 6.98
N LEU A 688 0.48 -18.66 7.75
CA LEU A 688 1.05 -17.36 7.38
C LEU A 688 2.57 -17.42 7.50
N CYS A 689 3.27 -17.17 6.39
CA CYS A 689 4.73 -17.13 6.34
C CYS A 689 5.20 -15.76 5.85
N ILE A 690 5.96 -15.04 6.69
CA ILE A 690 6.46 -13.68 6.40
C ILE A 690 7.98 -13.66 6.61
N ASP A 691 8.71 -13.11 5.66
CA ASP A 691 10.13 -12.79 5.80
C ASP A 691 10.40 -11.48 5.07
N THR A 692 10.79 -10.43 5.77
CA THR A 692 11.07 -9.12 5.17
C THR A 692 12.56 -8.80 5.05
N ARG A 693 13.44 -9.80 5.13
CA ARG A 693 14.90 -9.62 4.99
C ARG A 693 15.34 -9.52 3.52
N ALA A 694 16.34 -8.68 3.28
CA ALA A 694 17.02 -8.61 2.00
C ALA A 694 18.03 -9.75 1.84
N GLU A 695 18.01 -10.44 0.69
CA GLU A 695 18.91 -11.51 0.21
C GLU A 695 18.49 -13.01 0.32
N THR A 696 19.05 -13.78 -0.62
CA THR A 696 18.59 -15.07 -1.16
C THR A 696 18.76 -16.26 -0.22
N GLY A 697 17.63 -16.88 0.15
CA GLY A 697 17.60 -18.14 0.87
C GLY A 697 16.30 -18.34 1.63
N TYR A 698 15.16 -18.04 1.00
CA TYR A 698 13.86 -18.13 1.64
C TYR A 698 13.38 -19.58 1.62
N SER A 699 13.88 -20.39 2.56
CA SER A 699 13.33 -21.74 2.74
C SER A 699 11.92 -21.60 3.32
N ARG A 700 10.91 -22.06 2.57
CA ARG A 700 9.57 -22.27 3.12
C ARG A 700 9.72 -23.05 4.43
N PRO A 701 9.20 -22.56 5.56
CA PRO A 701 9.25 -23.29 6.81
C PRO A 701 8.71 -24.71 6.57
N CYS A 702 9.46 -25.73 6.97
CA CYS A 702 8.96 -27.09 6.89
C CYS A 702 7.77 -27.19 7.85
N ILE A 703 6.56 -27.32 7.30
CA ILE A 703 5.36 -27.56 8.10
C ILE A 703 5.52 -28.95 8.70
N ASP A 704 5.79 -29.02 9.99
CA ASP A 704 5.94 -30.28 10.70
C ASP A 704 4.56 -30.88 10.94
N HIS A 705 4.13 -31.74 10.00
CA HIS A 705 2.87 -32.47 10.09
C HIS A 705 2.79 -33.46 11.27
N THR A 706 3.87 -33.61 12.07
CA THR A 706 3.92 -34.48 13.25
C THR A 706 3.57 -33.79 14.57
N LYS A 707 3.43 -32.45 14.59
CA LYS A 707 3.02 -31.66 15.75
C LYS A 707 1.50 -31.39 15.77
N LYS A 708 0.97 -30.96 16.92
CA LYS A 708 -0.45 -30.60 17.17
C LYS A 708 -1.07 -29.87 15.97
N SER A 709 -2.32 -30.21 15.62
CA SER A 709 -3.09 -29.48 14.61
C SER A 709 -3.52 -28.12 15.15
N PHE A 710 -2.70 -27.10 14.97
CA PHE A 710 -3.09 -25.72 15.21
C PHE A 710 -4.03 -25.24 14.11
N LYS A 711 -5.02 -24.42 14.47
CA LYS A 711 -5.91 -23.77 13.49
C LYS A 711 -5.18 -22.70 12.69
N LEU A 712 -4.22 -22.01 13.31
CA LEU A 712 -3.39 -21.00 12.66
C LEU A 712 -1.93 -21.19 13.05
N GLN A 713 -1.05 -21.18 12.05
CA GLN A 713 0.41 -21.21 12.20
C GLN A 713 1.04 -19.96 11.58
N ILE A 714 1.81 -19.22 12.37
CA ILE A 714 2.51 -18.01 11.91
C ILE A 714 4.01 -18.20 12.03
N HIS A 715 4.72 -18.03 10.92
CA HIS A 715 6.18 -17.96 10.88
C HIS A 715 6.57 -16.58 10.33
N ALA A 716 7.16 -15.72 11.15
CA ALA A 716 7.47 -14.36 10.74
C ALA A 716 8.92 -13.98 11.08
N ILE A 717 9.63 -13.41 10.11
CA ILE A 717 10.91 -12.73 10.31
C ILE A 717 10.73 -11.29 9.83
N LEU A 718 10.84 -10.34 10.74
CA LEU A 718 10.54 -8.93 10.51
C LEU A 718 11.83 -8.10 10.62
N SER A 719 12.22 -7.47 9.51
CA SER A 719 13.32 -6.50 9.45
C SER A 719 12.99 -5.16 10.10
N ASP A 720 11.72 -4.75 10.02
CA ASP A 720 11.19 -3.59 10.73
C ASP A 720 10.14 -4.10 11.72
N SER A 721 10.32 -3.71 12.97
CA SER A 721 9.47 -4.17 14.05
C SER A 721 8.03 -3.67 13.87
N ARG A 722 7.79 -2.51 13.22
CA ARG A 722 6.46 -1.86 13.07
C ARG A 722 5.44 -2.73 12.36
N LEU A 723 5.88 -3.61 11.46
CA LEU A 723 5.02 -4.58 10.78
C LEU A 723 4.34 -5.55 11.75
N ALA A 724 4.86 -5.71 12.98
CA ALA A 724 4.22 -6.52 14.00
C ALA A 724 2.84 -5.98 14.43
N ARG A 725 2.53 -4.69 14.20
CA ARG A 725 1.18 -4.10 14.36
C ARG A 725 0.14 -4.91 13.57
N SER A 726 0.44 -5.18 12.30
CA SER A 726 -0.44 -5.94 11.40
C SER A 726 -0.62 -7.39 11.85
N LEU A 727 0.43 -8.01 12.39
CA LEU A 727 0.34 -9.38 12.92
C LEU A 727 -0.56 -9.46 14.15
N PHE A 728 -0.52 -8.45 15.02
CA PHE A 728 -1.36 -8.43 16.20
C PHE A 728 -2.85 -8.47 15.83
N SER A 729 -3.28 -7.66 14.85
CA SER A 729 -4.66 -7.70 14.36
C SER A 729 -5.10 -9.07 13.85
N ILE A 730 -4.20 -9.80 13.16
CA ILE A 730 -4.45 -11.19 12.69
C ILE A 730 -4.61 -12.14 13.89
N ILE A 731 -3.73 -12.02 14.87
CA ILE A 731 -3.68 -12.89 16.06
C ILE A 731 -4.89 -12.62 16.97
N ASP A 732 -5.22 -11.35 17.25
CA ASP A 732 -6.32 -10.92 18.12
C ASP A 732 -7.68 -11.45 17.63
N TYR A 733 -7.90 -11.42 16.31
CA TYR A 733 -9.08 -12.02 15.68
C TYR A 733 -9.24 -13.51 16.01
N HIS A 734 -8.15 -14.29 15.94
CA HIS A 734 -8.20 -15.73 16.22
C HIS A 734 -8.30 -16.04 17.73
N ILE A 735 -7.81 -15.13 18.59
CA ILE A 735 -7.88 -15.28 20.05
C ILE A 735 -9.30 -15.18 20.58
N CYS A 736 -10.13 -14.34 19.97
CA CYS A 736 -11.56 -14.23 20.32
C CYS A 736 -12.30 -15.58 20.23
N ASN A 737 -11.77 -16.54 19.45
CA ASN A 737 -12.36 -17.86 19.24
C ASN A 737 -11.76 -18.97 20.13
N ASN A 738 -10.42 -19.08 20.29
CA ASN A 738 -9.73 -19.91 21.31
C ASN A 738 -8.19 -19.77 21.23
N ILE A 739 -7.53 -19.23 22.26
CA ILE A 739 -6.06 -19.01 22.28
C ILE A 739 -5.21 -20.30 22.21
N VAL A 740 -5.79 -21.47 22.51
CA VAL A 740 -5.06 -22.76 22.58
C VAL A 740 -4.75 -23.35 21.20
N ASP A 741 -5.38 -22.83 20.14
CA ASP A 741 -5.27 -23.36 18.76
C ASP A 741 -4.28 -22.58 17.87
N ILE A 742 -3.46 -21.69 18.41
CA ILE A 742 -2.56 -20.80 17.65
C ILE A 742 -1.09 -21.14 17.92
N TYR A 743 -0.30 -21.31 16.86
CA TYR A 743 1.15 -21.40 16.89
C TYR A 743 1.77 -20.16 16.24
N PHE A 744 2.79 -19.57 16.87
CA PHE A 744 3.59 -18.53 16.22
C PHE A 744 5.07 -18.59 16.61
N ASN A 745 5.93 -18.37 15.62
CA ASN A 745 7.37 -18.17 15.79
C ASN A 745 7.75 -16.87 15.06
N ILE A 746 7.96 -15.81 15.84
CA ILE A 746 8.21 -14.46 15.34
C ILE A 746 9.62 -14.02 15.74
N LEU A 747 10.44 -13.65 14.77
CA LEU A 747 11.75 -13.06 14.97
C LEU A 747 11.76 -11.62 14.45
N VAL A 748 12.15 -10.66 15.28
CA VAL A 748 12.33 -9.26 14.89
C VAL A 748 13.82 -8.94 14.89
N THR A 749 14.37 -8.53 13.75
CA THR A 749 15.80 -8.20 13.66
C THR A 749 16.15 -7.25 12.51
N ASP A 750 16.88 -6.18 12.81
CA ASP A 750 17.29 -5.16 11.83
C ASP A 750 18.48 -5.61 10.94
N VAL A 751 19.03 -6.82 11.16
CA VAL A 751 20.23 -7.30 10.46
C VAL A 751 19.96 -8.64 9.77
N PRO A 752 20.35 -8.81 8.49
CA PRO A 752 20.27 -10.10 7.81
C PRO A 752 21.25 -11.07 8.50
N THR A 753 20.75 -11.86 9.43
CA THR A 753 21.52 -12.94 10.06
C THR A 753 21.14 -14.25 9.40
N VAL A 754 22.16 -14.95 8.89
CA VAL A 754 22.05 -16.37 8.55
C VAL A 754 21.92 -17.11 9.87
N TYR A 755 20.68 -17.49 10.21
CA TYR A 755 20.40 -18.32 11.37
C TYR A 755 20.87 -19.75 11.07
N SER A 756 22.11 -20.09 11.42
CA SER A 756 22.50 -21.48 11.60
C SER A 756 21.87 -21.96 12.89
N GLY A 757 20.93 -22.90 12.83
CA GLY A 757 20.23 -23.48 13.98
C GLY A 757 21.11 -24.30 14.94
N GLU A 758 22.39 -23.97 15.06
CA GLU A 758 23.31 -24.56 16.03
C GLU A 758 23.67 -23.49 17.07
N ASP A 759 23.18 -23.66 18.30
CA ASP A 759 23.70 -23.00 19.49
C ASP A 759 25.18 -23.40 19.63
N VAL A 760 26.10 -22.63 19.04
CA VAL A 760 27.52 -22.73 19.37
C VAL A 760 27.68 -22.18 20.77
N GLN A 761 27.70 -23.05 21.77
CA GLN A 761 28.16 -22.72 23.11
C GLN A 761 29.62 -22.22 23.02
N PRO A 762 29.92 -20.96 23.38
CA PRO A 762 31.30 -20.51 23.42
C PRO A 762 31.89 -20.84 24.80
N GLU A 763 32.13 -22.14 25.02
CA GLU A 763 32.73 -22.65 26.24
C GLU A 763 34.26 -22.60 26.15
N ALA A 764 34.83 -21.45 26.53
CA ALA A 764 36.11 -21.28 27.25
C ALA A 764 36.78 -19.92 26.97
N ALA A 765 36.65 -19.39 25.75
CA ALA A 765 37.43 -18.21 25.33
C ALA A 765 36.91 -16.87 25.89
N HIS A 766 35.61 -16.75 26.17
CA HIS A 766 35.03 -15.48 26.66
C HIS A 766 35.18 -15.24 28.18
N ARG A 767 35.50 -16.27 28.98
CA ARG A 767 35.71 -16.12 30.44
C ARG A 767 36.83 -15.13 30.78
N VAL A 768 37.87 -15.07 29.93
CA VAL A 768 39.05 -14.21 30.15
C VAL A 768 38.89 -12.84 29.50
N VAL A 769 38.12 -12.74 28.40
CA VAL A 769 37.95 -11.49 27.65
C VAL A 769 36.93 -10.56 28.28
N ALA A 770 35.80 -11.08 28.81
CA ALA A 770 34.80 -10.24 29.48
C ALA A 770 35.38 -9.54 30.72
N LEU A 771 36.17 -10.24 31.56
CA LEU A 771 36.86 -9.64 32.71
C LEU A 771 38.05 -8.74 32.33
N ALA A 772 38.64 -8.91 31.14
CA ALA A 772 39.76 -8.06 30.66
C ALA A 772 39.28 -6.77 29.95
N GLN A 773 38.05 -6.73 29.45
CA GLN A 773 37.46 -5.54 28.80
C GLN A 773 36.90 -4.50 29.80
N TYR A 774 36.77 -4.86 31.08
CA TYR A 774 36.46 -3.94 32.18
C TYR A 774 37.71 -3.63 33.00
N GLY A 775 38.40 -2.54 32.66
CA GLY A 775 39.62 -2.11 33.38
C GLY A 775 39.40 -1.74 34.86
N ASP A 776 38.15 -1.68 35.30
CA ASP A 776 37.68 -1.32 36.63
C ASP A 776 37.20 -2.52 37.48
N VAL A 777 37.08 -3.73 36.91
CA VAL A 777 36.66 -4.94 37.64
C VAL A 777 37.90 -5.79 37.99
N PRO A 778 38.32 -5.86 39.28
CA PRO A 778 39.50 -6.63 39.64
C PRO A 778 39.29 -8.14 39.42
N ALA A 779 40.05 -8.73 38.49
CA ALA A 779 40.13 -10.18 38.31
C ALA A 779 40.71 -10.85 39.58
N THR A 780 39.85 -11.41 40.43
CA THR A 780 40.23 -11.90 41.78
C THR A 780 40.40 -13.41 41.90
N ALA A 781 40.55 -14.15 40.79
CA ALA A 781 40.44 -15.62 40.76
C ALA A 781 41.52 -16.35 39.94
N GLY A 782 41.78 -17.61 40.29
CA GLY A 782 42.59 -18.56 39.49
C GLY A 782 41.73 -19.71 38.96
N ASP A 783 42.09 -20.22 37.78
CA ASP A 783 41.33 -21.18 36.97
C ASP A 783 41.23 -22.58 37.58
N VAL A 784 40.04 -22.94 38.09
CA VAL A 784 39.60 -24.33 38.16
C VAL A 784 38.22 -24.40 37.50
N PRO A 785 38.04 -25.16 36.41
CA PRO A 785 36.73 -25.27 35.77
C PRO A 785 35.76 -25.99 36.71
N MET A 786 34.60 -25.39 36.90
CA MET A 786 33.45 -26.03 37.52
C MET A 786 32.50 -26.51 36.41
N GLN A 787 31.62 -27.46 36.76
CA GLN A 787 30.54 -27.98 35.91
C GLN A 787 29.87 -26.93 35.04
N ASP A 788 29.47 -27.36 33.85
CA ASP A 788 28.91 -26.54 32.79
C ASP A 788 27.68 -25.75 33.29
N PHE A 789 27.61 -24.48 32.85
CA PHE A 789 26.46 -23.64 33.15
C PHE A 789 25.22 -24.25 32.47
N PRO A 790 24.02 -24.23 33.10
CA PRO A 790 22.82 -24.84 32.54
C PRO A 790 22.60 -24.39 31.10
N PRO A 791 22.32 -25.33 30.17
CA PRO A 791 22.02 -24.96 28.80
C PRO A 791 20.81 -24.03 28.78
N ALA A 792 20.79 -23.15 27.78
CA ALA A 792 19.67 -22.25 27.60
C ALA A 792 18.37 -23.03 27.37
N PRO A 793 17.20 -22.51 27.80
CA PRO A 793 15.92 -23.14 27.54
C PRO A 793 15.68 -23.32 26.02
N THR A 794 15.09 -24.46 25.63
CA THR A 794 14.80 -24.77 24.22
C THR A 794 13.64 -23.94 23.69
N ARG A 795 13.60 -23.72 22.37
CA ARG A 795 12.52 -22.97 21.68
C ARG A 795 11.25 -23.81 21.42
N ASP A 796 11.05 -24.92 22.15
CA ASP A 796 10.02 -25.92 21.83
C ASP A 796 8.60 -25.54 22.26
N LEU A 797 8.34 -24.26 22.56
CA LEU A 797 7.03 -23.78 22.96
C LEU A 797 6.25 -23.22 21.77
N ASP A 798 4.94 -23.47 21.76
CA ASP A 798 4.03 -23.19 20.64
C ASP A 798 3.99 -21.71 20.21
N ARG A 799 4.36 -20.80 21.11
CA ARG A 799 4.32 -19.34 20.92
C ARG A 799 5.65 -18.71 21.31
N HIS A 800 6.54 -18.49 20.35
CA HIS A 800 7.89 -17.97 20.54
C HIS A 800 8.06 -16.58 19.92
N VAL A 801 8.71 -15.68 20.65
CA VAL A 801 9.15 -14.36 20.16
C VAL A 801 10.64 -14.19 20.39
N GLY A 802 11.38 -13.90 19.33
CA GLY A 802 12.79 -13.51 19.36
C GLY A 802 12.97 -12.05 18.94
N ILE A 803 13.81 -11.30 19.65
CA ILE A 803 14.11 -9.89 19.36
C ILE A 803 15.62 -9.71 19.37
N ALA A 804 16.20 -9.28 18.25
CA ALA A 804 17.64 -9.21 18.08
C ALA A 804 18.13 -7.97 17.31
N LYS A 805 19.15 -7.28 17.84
CA LYS A 805 19.84 -6.17 17.16
C LYS A 805 18.90 -5.07 16.64
N VAL A 806 17.85 -4.73 17.38
CA VAL A 806 16.88 -3.70 16.98
C VAL A 806 17.41 -2.31 17.34
N SER A 807 17.22 -1.33 16.45
CA SER A 807 17.71 0.05 16.56
C SER A 807 16.64 1.08 16.99
N ARG A 808 15.35 0.77 16.79
CA ARG A 808 14.21 1.64 17.10
C ARG A 808 13.36 1.11 18.27
N CYS A 809 12.74 2.04 18.99
CA CYS A 809 11.96 1.80 20.20
C CYS A 809 10.72 0.92 19.93
N LEU A 810 10.43 -0.03 20.84
CA LEU A 810 9.34 -1.00 20.74
C LEU A 810 8.03 -0.39 21.27
N ASP A 811 7.08 -0.05 20.39
CA ASP A 811 5.75 0.45 20.78
C ASP A 811 4.61 -0.58 20.60
N TRP A 812 4.87 -1.87 20.28
CA TRP A 812 3.80 -2.88 20.06
C TRP A 812 3.98 -4.13 20.93
N VAL A 813 3.52 -4.02 22.16
CA VAL A 813 3.79 -4.98 23.23
C VAL A 813 2.76 -6.12 23.33
N GLN A 814 1.69 -6.05 22.56
CA GLN A 814 0.48 -6.86 22.79
C GLN A 814 0.64 -8.35 22.39
N PHE A 815 1.45 -8.71 21.39
CA PHE A 815 1.67 -10.14 21.08
C PHE A 815 2.76 -10.79 21.95
N ILE A 816 3.64 -10.00 22.58
CA ILE A 816 4.63 -10.53 23.53
C ILE A 816 3.93 -11.07 24.78
N GLU A 817 2.85 -10.41 25.23
CA GLU A 817 1.98 -10.87 26.33
C GLU A 817 1.38 -12.26 26.08
N LEU A 818 1.17 -12.61 24.80
CA LEU A 818 0.62 -13.88 24.36
C LEU A 818 1.68 -14.97 24.16
N SER A 819 2.97 -14.64 24.31
CA SER A 819 4.05 -15.59 24.06
C SER A 819 4.24 -16.58 25.22
N ASN A 820 4.64 -17.81 24.91
CA ASN A 820 5.10 -18.79 25.90
C ASN A 820 6.60 -18.69 26.15
N SER A 821 7.36 -18.19 25.17
CA SER A 821 8.78 -17.94 25.32
C SER A 821 9.22 -16.63 24.65
N LEU A 822 10.09 -15.91 25.34
CA LEU A 822 10.70 -14.67 24.89
C LEU A 822 12.23 -14.80 24.88
N HIS A 823 12.87 -14.46 23.77
CA HIS A 823 14.32 -14.39 23.64
C HIS A 823 14.77 -13.01 23.17
N LEU A 824 15.41 -12.26 24.06
CA LEU A 824 15.98 -10.94 23.77
C LEU A 824 17.51 -11.07 23.69
N HIS A 825 18.12 -10.79 22.54
CA HIS A 825 19.57 -10.92 22.42
C HIS A 825 20.27 -9.86 21.55
N ASP A 826 21.54 -9.56 21.84
CA ASP A 826 22.37 -8.66 21.01
C ASP A 826 21.76 -7.27 20.80
N ASN A 827 21.04 -6.73 21.79
CA ASN A 827 20.38 -5.43 21.68
C ASN A 827 21.15 -4.32 22.39
N ASP A 828 21.37 -3.23 21.67
CA ASP A 828 22.26 -2.13 22.08
C ASP A 828 21.49 -0.92 22.66
N ILE A 829 20.17 -1.05 22.80
CA ILE A 829 19.25 -0.03 23.33
C ILE A 829 19.31 -0.03 24.87
N SER A 830 19.09 1.12 25.50
CA SER A 830 18.91 1.27 26.97
C SER A 830 17.56 0.72 27.47
N THR A 831 17.09 -0.40 26.90
CA THR A 831 15.69 -0.86 26.73
C THR A 831 14.83 -1.07 27.98
N GLY A 832 15.32 -0.72 29.18
CA GLY A 832 14.54 -0.78 30.41
C GLY A 832 13.38 0.22 30.48
N VAL A 833 13.14 1.04 29.45
CA VAL A 833 12.05 2.04 29.43
C VAL A 833 10.78 1.55 28.72
N ASN A 834 10.82 0.53 27.84
CA ASN A 834 9.65 0.12 27.04
C ASN A 834 9.10 -1.31 27.23
N ILE A 835 9.83 -2.26 27.87
CA ILE A 835 9.15 -3.48 28.40
C ILE A 835 8.05 -3.06 29.40
N THR A 836 8.22 -1.89 30.02
CA THR A 836 7.30 -1.16 30.91
C THR A 836 5.89 -0.86 30.38
N LEU A 837 5.66 -0.95 29.05
CA LEU A 837 4.36 -0.72 28.42
C LEU A 837 3.64 -2.03 28.04
N ALA A 838 4.26 -3.18 28.30
CA ALA A 838 3.56 -4.45 28.27
C ALA A 838 2.47 -4.45 29.33
N GLY A 839 1.29 -4.93 28.98
CA GLY A 839 0.33 -5.43 29.94
C GLY A 839 0.86 -6.69 30.63
N GLU A 840 -0.07 -7.55 31.03
CA GLU A 840 0.23 -8.69 31.91
C GLU A 840 0.70 -9.94 31.13
N PHE A 841 1.87 -10.49 31.49
CA PHE A 841 2.52 -11.64 30.83
C PHE A 841 1.95 -13.00 31.31
N TYR A 842 0.64 -13.18 31.20
CA TYR A 842 -0.07 -14.35 31.74
C TYR A 842 0.42 -15.71 31.23
N TYR A 843 0.97 -15.77 30.01
CA TYR A 843 1.32 -17.01 29.33
C TYR A 843 2.82 -17.29 29.25
N LEU A 844 3.66 -16.35 29.66
CA LEU A 844 5.10 -16.45 29.50
C LEU A 844 5.66 -17.51 30.46
N ARG A 845 6.25 -18.57 29.91
CA ARG A 845 6.84 -19.68 30.68
C ARG A 845 8.37 -19.59 30.71
N GLN A 846 8.98 -19.06 29.66
CA GLN A 846 10.44 -18.99 29.54
C GLN A 846 10.89 -17.60 29.07
N CYS A 847 11.85 -17.02 29.78
CA CYS A 847 12.47 -15.76 29.40
C CYS A 847 14.00 -15.93 29.30
N ARG A 848 14.55 -15.65 28.13
CA ARG A 848 15.99 -15.66 27.84
C ARG A 848 16.44 -14.26 27.44
N VAL A 849 17.43 -13.70 28.14
CA VAL A 849 18.00 -12.37 27.82
C VAL A 849 19.52 -12.45 27.77
N GLU A 850 20.14 -12.13 26.64
CA GLU A 850 21.59 -12.28 26.51
C GLU A 850 22.29 -11.20 25.68
N ARG A 851 23.53 -10.83 26.03
CA ARG A 851 24.33 -9.88 25.25
C ARG A 851 23.61 -8.54 24.99
N CYS A 852 22.96 -7.98 26.02
CA CYS A 852 22.29 -6.68 25.96
C CYS A 852 23.07 -5.67 26.83
N PRO A 853 24.16 -5.06 26.33
CA PRO A 853 25.14 -4.37 27.15
C PRO A 853 24.61 -3.08 27.78
N LYS A 854 23.68 -2.37 27.15
CA LYS A 854 23.14 -1.08 27.65
C LYS A 854 21.87 -1.22 28.49
N LEU A 855 21.36 -2.44 28.67
CA LEU A 855 20.12 -2.70 29.40
C LEU A 855 20.31 -2.43 30.90
N ASP A 856 19.54 -1.49 31.45
CA ASP A 856 19.62 -1.11 32.88
C ASP A 856 18.76 -1.99 33.80
N THR A 857 17.53 -2.29 33.38
CA THR A 857 16.60 -3.17 34.09
C THR A 857 15.84 -3.98 33.05
N VAL A 858 15.69 -5.29 33.26
CA VAL A 858 14.96 -6.15 32.29
C VAL A 858 13.46 -5.90 32.40
N PHE A 859 12.91 -5.95 33.61
CA PHE A 859 11.48 -5.75 33.89
C PHE A 859 11.30 -4.64 34.95
N PRO A 860 10.99 -3.40 34.55
CA PRO A 860 10.92 -2.23 35.44
C PRO A 860 9.64 -2.12 36.29
N ARG A 861 8.54 -2.80 35.90
CA ARG A 861 7.25 -2.85 36.63
C ARG A 861 6.90 -4.29 37.06
N THR A 862 6.00 -4.42 38.03
CA THR A 862 5.45 -5.70 38.50
C THR A 862 4.21 -6.08 37.69
N ASP A 863 4.44 -6.50 36.45
CA ASP A 863 3.42 -7.12 35.59
C ASP A 863 3.18 -8.59 36.02
N ASP A 864 2.05 -9.22 35.68
CA ASP A 864 1.75 -10.59 36.11
C ASP A 864 2.57 -11.65 35.35
N PHE A 865 3.33 -12.47 36.08
CA PHE A 865 4.19 -13.55 35.56
C PHE A 865 3.81 -14.93 36.12
N ARG A 866 2.54 -15.17 36.47
CA ARG A 866 2.06 -16.41 37.12
C ARG A 866 2.46 -17.71 36.43
N ALA A 867 2.69 -17.70 35.11
CA ALA A 867 3.10 -18.88 34.33
C ALA A 867 4.62 -19.05 34.16
N LEU A 868 5.44 -18.09 34.61
CA LEU A 868 6.88 -18.07 34.37
C LEU A 868 7.60 -19.20 35.11
N GLU A 869 8.28 -20.08 34.38
CA GLU A 869 8.98 -21.26 34.90
C GLU A 869 10.49 -21.09 34.92
N THR A 870 11.08 -20.40 33.92
CA THR A 870 12.54 -20.29 33.77
C THR A 870 12.95 -18.89 33.37
N ILE A 871 13.95 -18.37 34.08
CA ILE A 871 14.68 -17.15 33.74
C ILE A 871 16.12 -17.54 33.42
N TRP A 872 16.61 -17.11 32.26
CA TRP A 872 17.98 -17.30 31.83
C TRP A 872 18.54 -15.95 31.35
N ALA A 873 19.56 -15.42 32.04
CA ALA A 873 20.19 -14.17 31.65
C ALA A 873 21.71 -14.27 31.58
N SER A 874 22.31 -13.73 30.52
CA SER A 874 23.77 -13.70 30.35
C SER A 874 24.27 -12.36 29.80
N ASP A 875 25.46 -11.92 30.21
CA ASP A 875 26.16 -10.78 29.60
C ASP A 875 25.34 -9.47 29.61
N LEU A 876 24.69 -9.17 30.74
CA LEU A 876 23.93 -7.93 30.96
C LEU A 876 24.77 -6.91 31.71
N LEU A 877 25.54 -6.13 30.96
CA LEU A 877 26.69 -5.40 31.50
C LEU A 877 26.31 -4.19 32.36
N MET A 878 25.26 -3.46 31.97
CA MET A 878 24.76 -2.30 32.71
C MET A 878 23.58 -2.62 33.65
N ALA A 879 23.08 -3.86 33.64
CA ALA A 879 21.85 -4.20 34.35
C ALA A 879 22.04 -4.10 35.86
N ARG A 880 21.24 -3.26 36.53
CA ARG A 880 21.19 -3.09 37.99
C ARG A 880 20.26 -4.09 38.66
N CYS A 881 19.20 -4.50 37.98
CA CYS A 881 18.30 -5.57 38.43
C CYS A 881 17.66 -6.31 37.26
N ILE A 882 17.19 -7.53 37.50
CA ILE A 882 16.36 -8.23 36.51
C ILE A 882 14.92 -7.72 36.64
N TRP A 883 14.37 -7.64 37.86
CA TRP A 883 13.09 -6.99 38.15
C TRP A 883 13.25 -5.76 39.04
N GLY A 884 12.57 -4.67 38.68
CA GLY A 884 12.48 -3.44 39.48
C GLY A 884 11.58 -3.61 40.71
N LYS A 885 11.77 -2.74 41.70
CA LYS A 885 10.85 -2.63 42.85
C LYS A 885 9.59 -1.83 42.44
N GLY A 886 8.41 -2.25 42.89
CA GLY A 886 7.16 -1.54 42.58
C GLY A 886 5.89 -2.30 43.00
N ARG A 887 4.91 -1.56 43.52
CA ARG A 887 3.65 -2.06 44.09
C ARG A 887 2.84 -2.91 43.09
N PRO A 888 2.62 -4.22 43.31
CA PRO A 888 1.58 -4.96 42.61
C PRO A 888 0.23 -4.41 43.04
N SER A 889 -0.66 -4.13 42.10
CA SER A 889 -1.96 -3.52 42.44
C SER A 889 -2.81 -4.42 43.34
N TYR A 890 -2.74 -5.77 43.22
CA TYR A 890 -3.62 -6.70 43.96
C TYR A 890 -3.14 -8.17 44.17
N MET A 891 -1.89 -8.58 43.91
CA MET A 891 -1.53 -10.03 43.85
C MET A 891 -0.26 -10.44 44.63
N SER A 892 -0.37 -11.45 45.48
CA SER A 892 0.71 -12.10 46.25
C SER A 892 1.42 -13.27 45.54
N ASN A 893 1.10 -13.50 44.25
CA ASN A 893 1.34 -14.79 43.56
C ASN A 893 2.09 -14.65 42.20
N LEU A 894 2.85 -13.57 42.02
CA LEU A 894 3.48 -13.20 40.73
C LEU A 894 4.42 -14.25 40.12
N PHE A 895 5.01 -15.14 40.92
CA PHE A 895 6.03 -16.10 40.48
C PHE A 895 5.76 -17.53 40.95
N ASP A 896 4.48 -17.91 41.07
CA ASP A 896 4.05 -19.22 41.58
C ASP A 896 4.61 -20.41 40.77
N ALA A 897 4.85 -20.21 39.47
CA ALA A 897 5.36 -21.23 38.57
C ALA A 897 6.90 -21.30 38.48
N LEU A 898 7.64 -20.34 39.04
CA LEU A 898 9.08 -20.20 38.79
C LEU A 898 9.85 -21.39 39.37
N ARG A 899 10.66 -22.06 38.53
CA ARG A 899 11.45 -23.25 38.88
C ARG A 899 12.95 -23.03 38.77
N HIS A 900 13.41 -22.28 37.78
CA HIS A 900 14.83 -22.12 37.49
C HIS A 900 15.21 -20.65 37.32
N LEU A 901 16.25 -20.22 38.05
CA LEU A 901 16.83 -18.89 37.94
C LEU A 901 18.33 -19.03 37.62
N ASN A 902 18.68 -18.74 36.36
CA ASN A 902 20.03 -18.91 35.81
C ASN A 902 20.59 -17.56 35.34
N LEU A 903 21.64 -17.06 35.99
CA LEU A 903 22.27 -15.78 35.66
C LEU A 903 23.77 -15.93 35.48
N ARG A 904 24.34 -15.27 34.48
CA ARG A 904 25.78 -15.29 34.21
C ARG A 904 26.30 -13.93 33.74
N ALA A 905 27.48 -13.53 34.20
CA ALA A 905 28.21 -12.37 33.66
C ALA A 905 27.39 -11.06 33.65
N CYS A 906 26.70 -10.76 34.75
CA CYS A 906 25.98 -9.49 34.97
C CYS A 906 26.68 -8.67 36.07
N PRO A 907 27.78 -7.95 35.76
CA PRO A 907 28.69 -7.42 36.79
C PRO A 907 28.08 -6.31 37.65
N ARG A 908 27.21 -5.47 37.11
CA ARG A 908 26.56 -4.34 37.81
C ARG A 908 25.24 -4.69 38.52
N LEU A 909 24.86 -5.97 38.47
CA LEU A 909 23.59 -6.44 39.04
C LEU A 909 23.64 -6.30 40.55
N GLN A 910 22.76 -5.47 41.13
CA GLN A 910 22.71 -5.20 42.58
C GLN A 910 21.78 -6.20 43.29
N PHE A 911 20.67 -6.54 42.63
CA PHE A 911 19.72 -7.57 43.06
C PHE A 911 19.00 -8.23 41.88
N VAL A 912 18.33 -9.36 42.09
CA VAL A 912 17.64 -10.09 41.01
C VAL A 912 16.14 -9.83 41.00
N LEU A 913 15.45 -10.16 42.10
CA LEU A 913 13.99 -10.18 42.21
C LEU A 913 13.50 -9.61 43.55
N PRO A 914 12.36 -8.91 43.61
CA PRO A 914 11.67 -8.61 44.86
C PRO A 914 11.01 -9.86 45.47
N VAL A 915 10.83 -9.89 46.79
CA VAL A 915 10.24 -11.04 47.53
C VAL A 915 9.18 -10.61 48.56
N TRP A 916 8.13 -11.44 48.67
CA TRP A 916 6.96 -11.37 49.57
C TRP A 916 6.75 -12.71 50.32
N VAL A 917 5.84 -12.73 51.29
CA VAL A 917 5.52 -13.85 52.21
C VAL A 917 5.24 -15.20 51.50
N SER A 918 4.59 -15.18 50.33
CA SER A 918 4.19 -16.38 49.57
C SER A 918 4.98 -16.60 48.26
N SER A 919 6.17 -15.99 48.12
CA SER A 919 6.87 -15.96 46.83
C SER A 919 7.60 -17.27 46.50
N PHE A 920 7.62 -17.63 45.22
CA PHE A 920 8.46 -18.69 44.65
C PHE A 920 8.24 -20.12 45.23
N PRO A 921 6.99 -20.59 45.43
CA PRO A 921 6.71 -21.89 46.03
C PRO A 921 7.25 -23.08 45.22
N ARG A 922 7.55 -22.90 43.93
CA ARG A 922 8.04 -23.96 43.02
C ARG A 922 9.52 -23.82 42.63
N LEU A 923 10.25 -22.88 43.19
CA LEU A 923 11.65 -22.65 42.80
C LEU A 923 12.49 -23.86 43.17
N GLU A 924 13.16 -24.48 42.19
CA GLU A 924 13.94 -25.71 42.35
C GLU A 924 15.44 -25.47 42.27
N MET A 925 15.90 -24.56 41.42
CA MET A 925 17.32 -24.29 41.18
C MET A 925 17.65 -22.80 41.12
N LEU A 926 18.73 -22.44 41.80
CA LEU A 926 19.40 -21.15 41.71
C LEU A 926 20.82 -21.35 41.17
N HIS A 927 21.14 -20.80 39.99
CA HIS A 927 22.49 -20.79 39.44
C HIS A 927 22.90 -19.36 39.06
N ILE A 928 23.83 -18.76 39.81
CA ILE A 928 24.32 -17.41 39.55
C ILE A 928 25.84 -17.43 39.46
N ALA A 929 26.38 -16.91 38.36
CA ALA A 929 27.81 -16.86 38.10
C ALA A 929 28.27 -15.47 37.64
N ASP A 930 29.43 -15.02 38.10
CA ASP A 930 30.12 -13.82 37.58
C ASP A 930 29.29 -12.51 37.67
N CYS A 931 28.50 -12.33 38.74
CA CYS A 931 27.79 -11.09 39.06
C CYS A 931 28.47 -10.39 40.25
N THR A 932 29.38 -9.45 39.97
CA THR A 932 30.32 -8.93 40.98
C THR A 932 29.73 -7.96 41.99
N ASP A 933 28.74 -7.15 41.60
CA ASP A 933 28.10 -6.15 42.46
C ASP A 933 26.86 -6.68 43.20
N LEU A 934 26.50 -7.96 42.97
CA LEU A 934 25.30 -8.57 43.52
C LEU A 934 25.41 -8.65 45.04
N ARG A 935 24.56 -7.92 45.76
CA ARG A 935 24.55 -7.89 47.22
C ARG A 935 23.55 -8.86 47.81
N HIS A 936 22.39 -8.96 47.17
CA HIS A 936 21.28 -9.83 47.53
C HIS A 936 20.68 -10.44 46.27
N VAL A 937 20.25 -11.70 46.31
CA VAL A 937 19.50 -12.28 45.19
C VAL A 937 18.05 -11.78 45.24
N PHE A 938 17.44 -11.92 46.42
CA PHE A 938 16.07 -11.51 46.70
C PHE A 938 16.05 -10.30 47.63
N VAL A 939 15.19 -9.31 47.34
CA VAL A 939 15.14 -8.03 48.06
C VAL A 939 13.72 -7.78 48.54
N LEU A 940 13.55 -7.24 49.75
CA LEU A 940 12.22 -6.97 50.31
C LEU A 940 11.58 -5.77 49.60
N ASP A 941 10.28 -5.84 49.39
CA ASP A 941 9.47 -4.69 49.00
C ASP A 941 8.79 -4.05 50.23
N GLU A 942 8.65 -2.72 50.25
CA GLU A 942 8.69 -1.90 51.48
C GLU A 942 7.54 -2.05 52.52
N GLU A 943 6.51 -2.87 52.31
CA GLU A 943 5.31 -2.88 53.18
C GLU A 943 5.09 -4.13 54.08
N HIS A 944 5.89 -5.20 53.98
CA HIS A 944 5.69 -6.41 54.80
C HIS A 944 6.93 -6.78 55.62
N ARG A 945 6.85 -6.53 56.94
CA ARG A 945 7.86 -6.94 57.93
C ARG A 945 7.47 -8.28 58.55
N GLU A 946 7.56 -9.37 57.78
CA GLU A 946 7.42 -10.72 58.33
C GLU A 946 8.78 -11.38 58.59
N GLU A 947 8.85 -12.16 59.68
CA GLU A 947 10.08 -12.69 60.27
C GLU A 947 10.80 -13.81 59.49
N ARG A 948 10.15 -14.42 58.50
CA ARG A 948 10.66 -15.63 57.80
C ARG A 948 10.11 -15.73 56.38
N ILE A 949 10.96 -16.11 55.42
CA ILE A 949 10.56 -16.33 54.01
C ILE A 949 10.93 -17.76 53.62
N ALA A 950 9.97 -18.51 53.08
CA ALA A 950 10.14 -19.92 52.75
C ALA A 950 10.27 -20.20 51.25
N PHE A 951 11.27 -21.00 50.90
CA PHE A 951 11.51 -21.57 49.58
C PHE A 951 11.36 -23.09 49.65
N PRO A 952 10.12 -23.61 49.69
CA PRO A 952 9.84 -24.98 50.12
C PRO A 952 10.38 -26.05 49.16
N ASN A 953 10.57 -25.73 47.87
CA ASN A 953 10.98 -26.67 46.83
C ASN A 953 12.41 -26.44 46.31
N LEU A 954 13.19 -25.53 46.90
CA LEU A 954 14.54 -25.24 46.43
C LEU A 954 15.47 -26.42 46.71
N LYS A 955 15.93 -27.11 45.65
CA LYS A 955 16.75 -28.32 45.71
C LYS A 955 18.23 -28.04 45.51
N ALA A 956 18.58 -27.09 44.66
CA ALA A 956 19.97 -26.82 44.27
C ALA A 956 20.32 -25.33 44.27
N MET A 957 21.51 -25.00 44.80
CA MET A 957 22.04 -23.65 44.84
C MET A 957 23.52 -23.65 44.42
N HIS A 958 23.81 -23.01 43.28
CA HIS A 958 25.14 -22.89 42.69
C HIS A 958 25.49 -21.40 42.54
N LEU A 959 26.45 -20.92 43.34
CA LEU A 959 26.85 -19.52 43.42
C LEU A 959 28.34 -19.37 43.14
N HIS A 960 28.69 -18.64 42.09
CA HIS A 960 30.05 -18.60 41.56
C HIS A 960 30.51 -17.18 41.30
N ASN A 961 31.66 -16.82 41.87
CA ASN A 961 32.32 -15.54 41.67
C ASN A 961 31.40 -14.33 41.94
N LEU A 962 30.77 -14.32 43.14
CA LEU A 962 29.87 -13.26 43.61
C LEU A 962 30.49 -12.58 44.84
N PRO A 963 31.60 -11.82 44.70
CA PRO A 963 32.39 -11.32 45.82
C PRO A 963 31.63 -10.35 46.74
N SER A 964 30.63 -9.62 46.23
CA SER A 964 29.81 -8.67 47.00
C SER A 964 28.56 -9.28 47.62
N LEU A 965 28.26 -10.55 47.33
CA LEU A 965 27.05 -11.21 47.82
C LEU A 965 27.15 -11.38 49.34
N TRP A 966 26.31 -10.66 50.07
CA TRP A 966 26.34 -10.64 51.54
C TRP A 966 25.34 -11.64 52.13
N GLN A 967 24.11 -11.63 51.63
CA GLN A 967 23.05 -12.58 51.97
C GLN A 967 22.25 -12.94 50.72
N ILE A 968 21.62 -14.11 50.69
CA ILE A 968 20.80 -14.53 49.53
C ILE A 968 19.50 -13.71 49.48
N CYS A 969 18.91 -13.41 50.63
CA CYS A 969 17.72 -12.58 50.77
C CYS A 969 18.05 -11.34 51.62
N GLU A 970 17.54 -10.15 51.27
CA GLU A 970 17.76 -8.88 51.99
C GLU A 970 17.10 -8.86 53.37
N ALA A 971 16.00 -9.59 53.53
CA ALA A 971 15.33 -9.72 54.81
C ALA A 971 16.35 -10.07 55.89
N SER A 972 16.44 -9.26 56.95
CA SER A 972 17.27 -9.51 58.14
C SER A 972 16.77 -10.71 58.98
N MET A 973 16.05 -11.62 58.34
CA MET A 973 15.06 -12.57 58.82
C MET A 973 15.28 -13.90 58.07
N LEU A 974 14.98 -15.03 58.71
CA LEU A 974 15.51 -16.35 58.31
C LEU A 974 14.93 -16.84 56.97
N MET A 975 15.78 -17.03 55.95
CA MET A 975 15.43 -17.72 54.70
C MET A 975 15.30 -19.22 54.98
N LEU A 976 14.13 -19.83 54.78
CA LEU A 976 13.87 -21.26 54.98
C LEU A 976 13.98 -22.01 53.66
N ALA A 977 14.81 -23.04 53.57
CA ALA A 977 14.91 -23.89 52.37
C ALA A 977 14.93 -25.39 52.74
N PRO A 978 13.81 -25.94 53.26
CA PRO A 978 13.78 -27.29 53.82
C PRO A 978 14.10 -28.40 52.81
N ALA A 979 13.94 -28.18 51.50
CA ALA A 979 14.20 -29.17 50.44
C ALA A 979 15.62 -29.14 49.83
N LEU A 980 16.52 -28.26 50.29
CA LEU A 980 17.85 -28.05 49.69
C LEU A 980 18.75 -29.29 49.77
N MET A 981 19.23 -29.83 48.66
CA MET A 981 20.07 -31.04 48.62
C MET A 981 21.52 -30.74 48.25
N THR A 982 21.75 -29.72 47.43
CA THR A 982 23.09 -29.40 46.92
C THR A 982 23.39 -27.91 47.01
N ILE A 983 24.49 -27.57 47.67
CA ILE A 983 25.03 -26.21 47.78
C ILE A 983 26.44 -26.22 47.22
N LYS A 984 26.70 -25.42 46.19
CA LYS A 984 28.04 -25.18 45.64
C LYS A 984 28.30 -23.69 45.63
N ILE A 985 29.28 -23.27 46.41
CA ILE A 985 29.68 -21.88 46.54
C ILE A 985 31.16 -21.79 46.22
N ARG A 986 31.51 -20.90 45.29
CA ARG A 986 32.91 -20.56 45.01
C ARG A 986 33.05 -19.07 44.75
N GLY A 987 34.01 -18.38 45.35
CA GLY A 987 34.28 -16.96 45.11
C GLY A 987 33.26 -15.99 45.73
N CYS A 988 32.41 -16.43 46.66
CA CYS A 988 31.39 -15.61 47.33
C CYS A 988 31.88 -15.13 48.71
N TRP A 989 32.89 -14.27 48.71
CA TRP A 989 33.70 -13.95 49.90
C TRP A 989 32.97 -13.13 50.99
N SER A 990 31.94 -12.39 50.59
CA SER A 990 31.15 -11.56 51.52
C SER A 990 29.96 -12.31 52.10
N LEU A 991 29.70 -13.55 51.68
CA LEU A 991 28.55 -14.32 52.13
C LEU A 991 28.67 -14.57 53.64
N ARG A 992 27.60 -14.31 54.38
CA ARG A 992 27.56 -14.49 55.85
C ARG A 992 26.52 -15.50 56.32
N ARG A 993 25.52 -15.84 55.52
CA ARG A 993 24.43 -16.72 55.95
C ARG A 993 24.03 -17.69 54.84
N LEU A 994 23.69 -18.91 55.23
CA LEU A 994 23.04 -19.90 54.37
C LEU A 994 21.55 -20.00 54.77
N PRO A 995 20.69 -20.61 53.94
CA PRO A 995 19.31 -20.86 54.32
C PRO A 995 19.21 -21.78 55.55
N SER A 996 18.22 -21.53 56.41
CA SER A 996 17.83 -22.44 57.48
C SER A 996 17.17 -23.70 56.94
N MET A 997 17.42 -24.80 57.63
CA MET A 997 16.85 -26.12 57.36
C MET A 997 15.63 -26.40 58.25
N GLU A 998 15.12 -25.39 58.98
CA GLU A 998 13.87 -25.49 59.73
C GLU A 998 12.72 -25.95 58.81
N GLY A 999 11.92 -26.90 59.29
CA GLY A 999 10.89 -27.58 58.50
C GLY A 999 11.38 -28.77 57.66
N ARG A 1000 12.69 -29.09 57.65
CA ARG A 1000 13.20 -30.32 57.02
C ARG A 1000 12.71 -31.57 57.74
N GLY A 1001 12.27 -32.58 56.98
CA GLY A 1001 11.89 -33.88 57.51
C GLY A 1001 13.08 -34.65 58.12
N VAL A 1002 12.86 -35.29 59.26
CA VAL A 1002 13.89 -36.00 60.06
C VAL A 1002 14.60 -37.12 59.27
N HIS A 1003 13.96 -37.65 58.22
CA HIS A 1003 14.49 -38.72 57.36
C HIS A 1003 15.17 -38.24 56.07
N MET A 1004 15.23 -36.92 55.81
CA MET A 1004 15.94 -36.40 54.63
C MET A 1004 17.46 -36.38 54.86
N GLU A 1005 18.22 -36.78 53.85
CA GLU A 1005 19.68 -36.64 53.87
C GLU A 1005 20.09 -35.17 54.07
N LYS A 1006 21.19 -34.94 54.79
CA LYS A 1006 21.72 -33.58 54.95
C LYS A 1006 22.20 -33.02 53.59
N PRO A 1007 22.07 -31.71 53.32
CA PRO A 1007 22.54 -31.12 52.08
C PRO A 1007 24.05 -31.33 51.91
N THR A 1008 24.47 -31.68 50.69
CA THR A 1008 25.88 -31.66 50.30
C THR A 1008 26.33 -30.21 50.14
N VAL A 1009 27.47 -29.86 50.74
CA VAL A 1009 28.01 -28.49 50.67
C VAL A 1009 29.42 -28.54 50.10
N GLU A 1010 29.65 -27.80 49.03
CA GLU A 1010 30.96 -27.49 48.51
C GLU A 1010 31.20 -25.99 48.63
N ILE A 1011 32.18 -25.60 49.45
CA ILE A 1011 32.39 -24.19 49.81
C ILE A 1011 33.83 -23.97 50.29
N GLU A 1012 34.43 -22.82 50.02
CA GLU A 1012 35.74 -22.51 50.57
C GLU A 1012 35.72 -22.50 52.10
N LYS A 1013 36.77 -23.07 52.69
CA LYS A 1013 36.89 -23.20 54.15
C LYS A 1013 36.68 -21.88 54.87
N TYR A 1014 37.32 -20.81 54.41
CA TYR A 1014 37.23 -19.53 55.09
C TYR A 1014 35.85 -18.85 54.96
N VAL A 1015 35.09 -19.14 53.89
CA VAL A 1015 33.72 -18.63 53.75
C VAL A 1015 32.83 -19.38 54.72
N TRP A 1016 32.98 -20.71 54.79
CA TRP A 1016 32.28 -21.55 55.76
C TRP A 1016 32.54 -21.13 57.21
N ASP A 1017 33.80 -20.88 57.56
CA ASP A 1017 34.21 -20.44 58.90
C ASP A 1017 33.69 -19.02 59.25
N ALA A 1018 33.34 -18.21 58.23
CA ALA A 1018 32.80 -16.86 58.38
C ALA A 1018 31.26 -16.80 58.38
N LEU A 1019 30.56 -17.94 58.24
CA LEU A 1019 29.11 -18.00 58.30
C LEU A 1019 28.61 -17.76 59.74
N GLU A 1020 27.58 -16.95 59.85
CA GLU A 1020 26.83 -16.70 61.08
C GLU A 1020 25.68 -17.72 61.20
N TRP A 1021 25.47 -18.24 62.41
CA TRP A 1021 24.48 -19.29 62.69
C TRP A 1021 23.60 -18.88 63.87
N ASP A 1022 22.29 -19.07 63.72
CA ASP A 1022 21.30 -18.67 64.75
C ASP A 1022 21.02 -19.79 65.77
N GLY A 1023 21.62 -20.98 65.57
CA GLY A 1023 21.57 -22.10 66.51
C GLY A 1023 20.72 -23.27 66.02
N VAL A 1024 20.80 -24.40 66.73
CA VAL A 1024 20.11 -25.65 66.36
C VAL A 1024 18.59 -25.49 66.48
N GLU A 1025 18.10 -24.75 67.48
CA GLU A 1025 16.67 -24.50 67.71
C GLU A 1025 16.02 -23.70 66.58
N ALA A 1026 16.78 -22.81 65.92
CA ALA A 1026 16.34 -22.05 64.75
C ALA A 1026 16.45 -22.86 63.44
N GLY A 1027 16.82 -24.15 63.50
CA GLY A 1027 17.11 -24.96 62.32
C GLY A 1027 18.29 -24.43 61.48
N HIS A 1028 19.14 -23.59 62.06
CA HIS A 1028 20.22 -22.87 61.37
C HIS A 1028 21.57 -23.10 62.08
N HIS A 1029 22.16 -24.27 61.86
CA HIS A 1029 23.41 -24.69 62.48
C HIS A 1029 24.24 -25.60 61.55
N PRO A 1030 25.60 -25.57 61.59
CA PRO A 1030 26.47 -26.39 60.73
C PRO A 1030 26.17 -27.89 60.76
N SER A 1031 25.71 -28.42 61.89
CA SER A 1031 25.39 -29.85 62.06
C SER A 1031 24.24 -30.34 61.20
N LEU A 1032 23.43 -29.44 60.63
CA LEU A 1032 22.31 -29.75 59.75
C LEU A 1032 22.74 -29.97 58.29
N PHE A 1033 24.02 -29.72 57.99
CA PHE A 1033 24.64 -29.93 56.68
C PHE A 1033 25.59 -31.13 56.71
N GLN A 1034 25.90 -31.73 55.55
CA GLN A 1034 27.00 -32.68 55.46
C GLN A 1034 28.33 -31.97 55.70
N GLN A 1035 29.36 -32.73 56.06
CA GLN A 1035 30.71 -32.18 56.19
C GLN A 1035 31.11 -31.48 54.87
N PRO A 1036 31.44 -30.17 54.89
CA PRO A 1036 31.67 -29.41 53.68
C PRO A 1036 32.90 -29.92 52.93
N ARG A 1037 32.77 -30.11 51.62
CA ARG A 1037 33.90 -30.32 50.73
C ARG A 1037 34.54 -28.97 50.44
N HIS A 1038 35.72 -28.75 51.02
CA HIS A 1038 36.41 -27.48 50.83
C HIS A 1038 37.07 -27.39 49.47
N SER A 1039 36.62 -26.44 48.63
CA SER A 1039 37.26 -26.16 47.35
C SER A 1039 38.64 -25.52 47.57
N ARG A 1040 39.62 -25.81 46.69
CA ARG A 1040 40.98 -25.22 46.75
C ARG A 1040 41.05 -23.78 46.21
N TYR A 1041 39.90 -23.15 46.01
CA TYR A 1041 39.81 -21.82 45.43
C TYR A 1041 40.27 -20.77 46.45
N TYR A 1042 41.21 -19.90 46.06
CA TYR A 1042 41.83 -18.93 46.97
C TYR A 1042 41.62 -17.50 46.47
N ARG A 1043 41.35 -16.58 47.40
CA ARG A 1043 41.25 -15.15 47.11
C ARG A 1043 42.63 -14.59 46.80
N LYS A 1044 42.83 -14.08 45.58
CA LYS A 1044 44.04 -13.32 45.23
C LYS A 1044 44.06 -12.05 46.11
N LYS A 1045 45.09 -11.86 46.94
CA LYS A 1045 45.28 -10.63 47.71
C LYS A 1045 45.53 -9.49 46.72
N SER A 1046 44.58 -8.57 46.56
CA SER A 1046 44.82 -7.30 45.89
C SER A 1046 45.83 -6.50 46.72
N LEU A 1047 46.98 -6.18 46.11
CA LEU A 1047 47.93 -5.22 46.68
C LEU A 1047 47.19 -3.89 46.85
N ARG A 1048 47.06 -3.41 48.09
CA ARG A 1048 46.58 -2.06 48.39
C ARG A 1048 47.50 -1.06 47.70
N GLY A 1049 47.08 -0.51 46.56
CA GLY A 1049 47.69 0.67 45.97
C GLY A 1049 47.40 1.87 46.86
N SER A 1050 48.47 2.49 47.36
CA SER A 1050 48.48 3.76 48.05
C SER A 1050 47.87 4.87 47.19
N VAL A 1051 46.89 5.58 47.74
CA VAL A 1051 46.38 6.85 47.21
C VAL A 1051 47.47 7.90 47.37
N LEU A 1052 48.02 8.42 46.26
CA LEU A 1052 48.64 9.74 46.12
C LEU A 1052 48.78 10.07 44.61
N SER A 1053 47.79 10.78 44.05
CA SER A 1053 47.90 11.92 43.11
C SER A 1053 46.52 12.23 42.53
#